data_AF-A0A3E0Q904-F1
#
_entry.id   AF-A0A3E0Q904-F1
#
_cell.length_a   1.000
_cell.length_b   1.000
_cell.length_c   1.000
_cell.angle_alpha   90.00
_cell.angle_beta   90.00
_cell.angle_gamma   90.00
#
_symmetry.space_group_name_H-M   'P 1'
#
loop_
_entity.id
_entity.type
_entity.pdbx_description
1 polymer ?
#
loop_
_entity_poly.entity_id
_entity_poly.type
_entity_poly.pdbx_seq_one_letter_code
_entity_poly.pdbx_strand_id
1 'polypeptide(L)'
;MVAPEHAPGMTLADVERTVRAAVPAALFIEPRILRRVIKQDRRLSGIGFQMPHADVYTIKRERLLVIADRPELDLAPAADLPPYVILLPRPEHEDEILPPGYTARLLHDYWRLLFHARIHVELESLVDAKSLDEAAVGRRIEQIGLVEFAEIRRVLTQDDLLAPQHSQIDAYVEFTAVALELLQFAPEQRPLFFPAVRDWNRVDQLLSADVDQAQLFRTTQPDGASPKAPHSDAAALKSVEAGTTEQPAEAVPARRYAKLIQKAEKAASVGNNVKAAMLRMVAARIGDPQQQETTRDSAAAELHELAERLQRVYDLTDEETDRWARALTALLEPAAGGYRRTEARLLYDLQKACLAHERGFFRFAWRSWFQSRGRIPLRRPLPILQQVLITKALRTAARRVSTIRLAAEDRRQLELLLDDVVSRSQRAMRDDVRPRIVAVFDDVGLVPDNTPEEITRRKLIEELLDRVEERGFLNMGDVRDALSQNDLKLPDLSGVVELVSGDKLLRADRKLGIALEGVYRPGAIYLRMTQRLSSLAFGVPTGRFLVQYVVLPFGGAYLGLEAIRHVVGGIVGAEAASRGSGQPPPADPLAETSPTALNWPFLASVLIVGVLLLLIMHRPKFRAWLGRTLLKLWRFLRKLVVDLPAEILRKPWVRRVLDSQTFAVFRNYIVRPAVVSLIAAGVAWWLGAPWSRDFAVQFFLAANLFLNSPIGRFFEEWLTDVLVRAWHELRIRVLAAAFHWIMDVFHLLLEWVERFLYIVDEWLRFRPGDSRAFVGAKLVLGTIWAMVAYVIRFCMTLLVEPQVNPIKHFPVVTVSHKILIPFTPHLITLLVPLVGGIAAPTLATTTILLLPGVFGFLVWELKGNWRLYEANRSESLAPAPMGRYGETMTALLRPGIHSGTLPKLFSKLRRALNNARHDEHDRAARKQLAAIDGVRLSVERFVNRTLCQTLSLCEFTRGNPMRVEQVATATNRIEIEVDNGQFSAGPLSLTFEDNSGWLVATVRNPGWLAEVDPDSRERVNTALAGFYKRAGVDLVRENFQERFPRPELQTRFQEDGALVFTGENPRRGAVYKLRTSARMLAPLLQPEARPGDWPVVEREALVFADCPITWDEWVRAWTPAAPSDVSPEVEQFPHVMAPSGA
;
A
#
# COMPACT_ATOMS: atom_id res chain seq x y z
N MET A 1 32.85 22.70 -33.46
CA MET A 1 32.05 21.58 -34.01
C MET A 1 30.78 22.18 -34.58
N VAL A 2 30.54 21.92 -35.86
CA VAL A 2 29.44 22.47 -36.67
C VAL A 2 28.09 21.98 -36.12
N ALA A 3 27.11 22.88 -35.98
CA ALA A 3 25.74 22.53 -35.61
C ALA A 3 25.15 21.57 -36.67
N PRO A 4 24.46 20.48 -36.28
CA PRO A 4 23.89 19.58 -37.28
C PRO A 4 22.80 20.32 -38.06
N GLU A 5 22.92 20.28 -39.39
CA GLU A 5 21.89 20.69 -40.34
C GLU A 5 20.54 20.06 -39.97
N HIS A 6 19.47 20.83 -40.14
CA HIS A 6 18.11 20.39 -39.87
C HIS A 6 17.78 19.15 -40.71
N ALA A 7 17.73 17.97 -40.06
CA ALA A 7 17.23 16.76 -40.70
C ALA A 7 15.78 16.99 -41.17
N PRO A 8 15.42 16.64 -42.42
CA PRO A 8 14.05 16.77 -42.90
C PRO A 8 13.12 15.91 -42.03
N GLY A 9 11.88 16.39 -41.81
CA GLY A 9 10.87 15.64 -41.08
C GLY A 9 10.61 14.29 -41.75
N MET A 10 10.77 13.19 -41.01
CA MET A 10 10.52 11.83 -41.52
C MET A 10 9.03 11.50 -41.46
N THR A 11 8.53 10.77 -42.45
CA THR A 11 7.22 10.11 -42.37
C THR A 11 7.31 8.84 -41.52
N LEU A 12 6.18 8.29 -41.09
CA LEU A 12 6.17 7.00 -40.39
C LEU A 12 6.75 5.87 -41.25
N ALA A 13 6.51 5.90 -42.56
CA ALA A 13 7.08 4.93 -43.50
C ALA A 13 8.61 5.03 -43.61
N ASP A 14 9.18 6.22 -43.45
CA ASP A 14 10.63 6.42 -43.42
C ASP A 14 11.24 5.86 -42.13
N VAL A 15 10.56 6.02 -40.99
CA VAL A 15 10.95 5.40 -39.71
C VAL A 15 10.90 3.87 -39.83
N GLU A 16 9.82 3.30 -40.39
CA GLU A 16 9.72 1.86 -40.60
C GLU A 16 10.86 1.34 -41.50
N ARG A 17 11.20 2.07 -42.57
CA ARG A 17 12.29 1.70 -43.48
C ARG A 17 13.65 1.75 -42.78
N THR A 18 13.88 2.77 -41.95
CA THR A 18 15.12 2.94 -41.18
C THR A 18 15.30 1.82 -40.15
N VAL A 19 14.22 1.44 -39.46
CA VAL A 19 14.22 0.30 -38.52
C VAL A 19 14.47 -1.04 -39.23
N ARG A 20 13.82 -1.27 -40.38
CA ARG A 20 14.03 -2.50 -41.18
C ARG A 20 15.43 -2.58 -41.79
N ALA A 21 16.06 -1.45 -42.10
CA ALA A 21 17.43 -1.42 -42.62
C ALA A 21 18.44 -1.91 -41.57
N ALA A 22 18.24 -1.54 -40.29
CA ALA A 22 19.07 -2.04 -39.19
C ALA A 22 18.83 -3.52 -38.90
N VAL A 23 17.56 -3.94 -38.87
CA VAL A 23 17.19 -5.34 -38.61
C VAL A 23 16.16 -5.82 -39.65
N PRO A 24 16.59 -6.50 -40.73
CA PRO A 24 15.69 -6.96 -41.80
C PRO A 24 14.60 -7.95 -41.35
N ALA A 25 14.77 -8.58 -40.17
CA ALA A 25 13.80 -9.49 -39.57
C ALA A 25 12.60 -8.78 -38.91
N ALA A 26 12.63 -7.45 -38.78
CA ALA A 26 11.57 -6.67 -38.14
C ALA A 26 10.40 -6.40 -39.10
N LEU A 27 9.18 -6.74 -38.67
CA LEU A 27 7.92 -6.47 -39.38
C LEU A 27 7.00 -5.62 -38.53
N PHE A 28 6.48 -4.55 -39.14
CA PHE A 28 5.46 -3.71 -38.53
C PHE A 28 4.08 -4.29 -38.84
N ILE A 29 3.31 -4.59 -37.80
CA ILE A 29 1.97 -5.17 -37.95
C ILE A 29 0.96 -4.38 -37.13
N GLU A 30 -0.31 -4.45 -37.53
CA GLU A 30 -1.38 -3.82 -36.78
C GLU A 30 -1.49 -4.47 -35.38
N PRO A 31 -1.71 -3.68 -34.30
CA PRO A 31 -1.80 -4.21 -32.94
C PRO A 31 -2.77 -5.38 -32.79
N ARG A 32 -3.88 -5.40 -33.54
CA ARG A 32 -4.86 -6.50 -33.52
C ARG A 32 -4.31 -7.84 -34.05
N ILE A 33 -3.37 -7.80 -34.99
CA ILE A 33 -2.76 -9.01 -35.57
C ILE A 33 -1.71 -9.55 -34.60
N LEU A 34 -0.92 -8.68 -33.99
CA LEU A 34 0.09 -9.02 -32.96
C LEU A 34 -0.55 -9.77 -31.78
N ARG A 35 -1.53 -9.13 -31.13
CA ARG A 35 -2.87 -9.71 -30.97
C ARG A 35 -3.02 -11.25 -31.01
N ARG A 36 -3.50 -11.65 -32.18
CA ARG A 36 -3.87 -13.00 -32.56
C ARG A 36 -2.65 -13.92 -32.60
N VAL A 37 -1.52 -13.43 -33.12
CA VAL A 37 -0.27 -14.19 -33.23
C VAL A 37 0.18 -14.69 -31.86
N ILE A 38 0.31 -13.79 -30.88
CA ILE A 38 0.71 -14.14 -29.51
C ILE A 38 -0.26 -15.16 -28.88
N LYS A 39 -1.58 -14.95 -29.01
CA LYS A 39 -2.60 -15.85 -28.44
C LYS A 39 -2.51 -17.27 -29.00
N GLN A 40 -2.41 -17.41 -30.32
CA GLN A 40 -2.40 -18.71 -30.99
C GLN A 40 -1.05 -19.42 -30.84
N ASP A 41 0.05 -18.68 -30.91
CA ASP A 41 1.38 -19.24 -30.79
C ASP A 41 1.63 -19.81 -29.39
N ARG A 42 1.35 -19.00 -28.34
CA ARG A 42 1.46 -19.40 -26.92
C ARG A 42 0.32 -20.31 -26.45
N ARG A 43 -0.58 -20.73 -27.35
CA ARG A 43 -1.74 -21.61 -27.08
C ARG A 43 -2.58 -21.14 -25.89
N LEU A 44 -2.69 -19.83 -25.71
CA LEU A 44 -3.48 -19.20 -24.64
C LEU A 44 -4.96 -19.44 -24.92
N SER A 45 -5.46 -20.60 -24.48
CA SER A 45 -6.82 -21.05 -24.70
C SER A 45 -7.65 -20.76 -23.44
N GLY A 46 -8.41 -19.66 -23.48
CA GLY A 46 -9.36 -19.30 -22.43
C GLY A 46 -9.71 -17.81 -22.40
N ILE A 47 -10.88 -17.51 -21.85
CA ILE A 47 -11.37 -16.16 -21.58
C ILE A 47 -10.54 -15.58 -20.41
N GLY A 48 -9.88 -14.43 -20.60
CA GLY A 48 -9.29 -13.66 -19.50
C GLY A 48 -7.77 -13.76 -19.30
N PHE A 49 -6.99 -14.15 -20.31
CA PHE A 49 -5.52 -14.11 -20.22
C PHE A 49 -4.96 -12.79 -20.74
N GLN A 50 -4.19 -12.09 -19.89
CA GLN A 50 -3.37 -10.94 -20.25
C GLN A 50 -2.34 -11.37 -21.30
N MET A 51 -2.13 -10.54 -22.32
CA MET A 51 -1.13 -10.81 -23.34
C MET A 51 0.22 -10.29 -22.85
N PRO A 52 1.20 -11.18 -22.59
CA PRO A 52 2.55 -10.72 -22.35
C PRO A 52 3.10 -10.10 -23.63
N HIS A 53 3.94 -9.07 -23.50
CA HIS A 53 4.71 -8.52 -24.62
C HIS A 53 3.90 -8.01 -25.81
N ALA A 54 3.00 -7.06 -25.57
CA ALA A 54 2.25 -6.42 -26.65
C ALA A 54 3.07 -5.38 -27.45
N ASP A 55 4.26 -5.01 -26.97
CA ASP A 55 5.10 -3.97 -27.55
C ASP A 55 6.16 -4.53 -28.52
N VAL A 56 6.52 -5.83 -28.40
CA VAL A 56 7.38 -6.55 -29.34
C VAL A 56 7.24 -8.07 -29.18
N TYR A 57 7.24 -8.86 -30.26
CA TYR A 57 7.14 -10.33 -30.16
C TYR A 57 8.04 -11.06 -31.17
N THR A 58 8.75 -12.09 -30.72
CA THR A 58 9.57 -12.97 -31.57
C THR A 58 8.81 -14.25 -31.90
N ILE A 59 8.86 -14.68 -33.17
CA ILE A 59 8.20 -15.91 -33.62
C ILE A 59 8.95 -16.58 -34.76
N LYS A 60 8.92 -17.92 -34.79
CA LYS A 60 9.42 -18.70 -35.94
C LYS A 60 8.57 -18.44 -37.18
N ARG A 61 9.21 -18.26 -38.33
CA ARG A 61 8.55 -18.00 -39.60
C ARG A 61 7.46 -19.01 -39.95
N GLU A 62 7.77 -20.30 -39.81
CA GLU A 62 6.83 -21.39 -40.14
C GLU A 62 5.57 -21.32 -39.27
N ARG A 63 5.72 -20.84 -38.03
CA ARG A 63 4.65 -20.70 -37.06
C ARG A 63 3.81 -19.46 -37.31
N LEU A 64 4.44 -18.34 -37.67
CA LEU A 64 3.77 -17.11 -38.07
C LEU A 64 2.86 -17.32 -39.29
N LEU A 65 3.37 -17.99 -40.32
CA LEU A 65 2.64 -18.25 -41.57
C LEU A 65 1.49 -19.27 -41.43
N VAL A 66 1.41 -19.99 -40.29
CA VAL A 66 0.24 -20.82 -39.93
C VAL A 66 -0.87 -19.98 -39.29
N ILE A 67 -0.53 -18.82 -38.70
CA ILE A 67 -1.44 -18.00 -37.89
C ILE A 67 -1.96 -16.77 -38.66
N ALA A 68 -1.13 -16.17 -39.51
CA ALA A 68 -1.47 -14.99 -40.28
C ALA A 68 -1.05 -15.16 -41.74
N ASP A 69 -1.95 -14.80 -42.65
CA ASP A 69 -1.70 -14.88 -44.09
C ASP A 69 -0.79 -13.71 -44.52
N ARG A 70 0.00 -13.92 -45.59
CA ARG A 70 0.92 -12.89 -46.13
C ARG A 70 0.24 -11.52 -46.40
N PRO A 71 -0.99 -11.43 -46.93
CA PRO A 71 -1.66 -10.15 -47.14
C PRO A 71 -2.04 -9.42 -45.84
N GLU A 72 -2.27 -10.16 -44.74
CA GLU A 72 -2.53 -9.54 -43.44
C GLU A 72 -1.24 -8.97 -42.80
N LEU A 73 -0.07 -9.43 -43.24
CA LEU A 73 1.24 -8.99 -42.75
C LEU A 73 1.88 -7.89 -43.61
N ASP A 74 1.13 -7.32 -44.57
CA ASP A 74 1.63 -6.39 -45.60
C ASP A 74 2.84 -6.96 -46.39
N LEU A 75 2.91 -8.29 -46.57
CA LEU A 75 4.01 -8.96 -47.26
C LEU A 75 3.69 -9.29 -48.71
N ALA A 76 4.65 -9.05 -49.60
CA ALA A 76 4.57 -9.50 -50.99
C ALA A 76 4.57 -11.04 -51.08
N PRO A 77 3.89 -11.64 -52.08
CA PRO A 77 3.81 -13.11 -52.24
C PRO A 77 5.17 -13.81 -52.33
N ALA A 78 6.21 -13.12 -52.82
CA ALA A 78 7.57 -13.65 -53.02
C ALA A 78 8.59 -13.15 -51.97
N ALA A 79 8.17 -12.44 -50.91
CA ALA A 79 9.09 -11.97 -49.88
C ALA A 79 9.71 -13.16 -49.11
N ASP A 80 11.05 -13.19 -49.00
CA ASP A 80 11.76 -14.15 -48.16
C ASP A 80 11.82 -13.65 -46.71
N LEU A 81 11.59 -14.55 -45.76
CA LEU A 81 11.57 -14.24 -44.34
C LEU A 81 12.65 -15.05 -43.63
N PRO A 82 13.39 -14.44 -42.68
CA PRO A 82 14.35 -15.16 -41.86
C PRO A 82 13.67 -16.21 -40.95
N PRO A 83 14.40 -17.21 -40.42
CA PRO A 83 13.83 -18.27 -39.56
C PRO A 83 13.09 -17.74 -38.33
N TYR A 84 13.57 -16.64 -37.76
CA TYR A 84 12.93 -15.88 -36.68
C TYR A 84 12.56 -14.50 -37.18
N VAL A 85 11.32 -14.09 -36.90
CA VAL A 85 10.74 -12.81 -37.28
C VAL A 85 10.42 -12.01 -36.01
N ILE A 86 10.72 -10.71 -36.03
CA ILE A 86 10.41 -9.78 -34.94
C ILE A 86 9.19 -8.97 -35.34
N LEU A 87 8.13 -9.00 -34.54
CA LEU A 87 6.89 -8.28 -34.78
C LEU A 87 6.84 -7.03 -33.90
N LEU A 88 6.69 -5.87 -34.53
CA LEU A 88 6.56 -4.56 -33.88
C LEU A 88 5.16 -3.99 -34.16
N PRO A 89 4.47 -3.41 -33.17
CA PRO A 89 3.20 -2.73 -33.41
C PRO A 89 3.42 -1.45 -34.21
N ARG A 90 2.60 -1.23 -35.25
CA ARG A 90 2.58 0.06 -35.96
C ARG A 90 1.97 1.15 -35.05
N PRO A 91 2.60 2.32 -34.90
CA PRO A 91 2.09 3.38 -34.03
C PRO A 91 0.90 4.07 -34.69
N GLU A 92 -0.11 4.41 -33.90
CA GLU A 92 -1.28 5.18 -34.34
C GLU A 92 -0.91 6.67 -34.31
N HIS A 93 -0.60 7.27 -35.47
CA HIS A 93 -0.36 8.71 -35.60
C HIS A 93 -1.04 9.23 -36.88
N GLU A 94 -1.83 10.31 -36.76
CA GLU A 94 -2.65 10.85 -37.86
C GLU A 94 -1.85 11.77 -38.80
N ASP A 95 -0.78 12.41 -38.31
CA ASP A 95 0.03 13.33 -39.12
C ASP A 95 1.02 12.61 -40.05
N GLU A 96 1.09 13.02 -41.32
CA GLU A 96 1.99 12.47 -42.35
C GLU A 96 3.48 12.73 -42.09
N ILE A 97 3.84 13.83 -41.40
CA ILE A 97 5.23 14.24 -41.15
C ILE A 97 5.45 14.39 -39.64
N LEU A 98 6.44 13.67 -39.11
CA LEU A 98 6.75 13.67 -37.69
C LEU A 98 7.75 14.79 -37.32
N PRO A 99 7.54 15.52 -36.20
CA PRO A 99 8.51 16.50 -35.70
C PRO A 99 9.88 15.84 -35.39
N PRO A 100 11.03 16.48 -35.68
CA PRO A 100 12.35 15.87 -35.48
C PRO A 100 12.60 15.32 -34.06
N GLY A 101 12.14 16.03 -33.03
CA GLY A 101 12.24 15.57 -31.63
C GLY A 101 11.35 14.36 -31.31
N TYR A 102 10.23 14.20 -32.01
CA TYR A 102 9.39 13.00 -31.91
C TYR A 102 10.01 11.84 -32.68
N THR A 103 10.55 12.09 -33.88
CA THR A 103 11.25 11.08 -34.70
C THR A 103 12.46 10.50 -33.98
N ALA A 104 13.34 11.33 -33.42
CA ALA A 104 14.51 10.88 -32.68
C ALA A 104 14.14 10.02 -31.46
N ARG A 105 13.01 10.35 -30.82
CA ARG A 105 12.47 9.58 -29.72
C ARG A 105 11.90 8.25 -30.19
N LEU A 106 11.11 8.24 -31.25
CA LEU A 106 10.51 7.04 -31.80
C LEU A 106 11.58 6.05 -32.28
N LEU A 107 12.66 6.54 -32.89
CA LEU A 107 13.83 5.73 -33.26
C LEU A 107 14.56 5.17 -32.03
N HIS A 108 14.70 5.94 -30.95
CA HIS A 108 15.23 5.44 -29.68
C HIS A 108 14.34 4.33 -29.09
N ASP A 109 13.02 4.54 -29.04
CA ASP A 109 12.07 3.56 -28.52
C ASP A 109 12.08 2.25 -29.35
N TYR A 110 12.14 2.34 -30.69
CA TYR A 110 12.29 1.17 -31.54
C TYR A 110 13.65 0.48 -31.41
N TRP A 111 14.75 1.23 -31.24
CA TRP A 111 16.05 0.62 -31.00
C TRP A 111 16.03 -0.24 -29.73
N ARG A 112 15.42 0.25 -28.66
CA ARG A 112 15.21 -0.53 -27.43
C ARG A 112 14.46 -1.82 -27.69
N LEU A 113 13.32 -1.76 -28.41
CA LEU A 113 12.52 -2.94 -28.74
C LEU A 113 13.26 -3.94 -29.65
N LEU A 114 14.03 -3.45 -30.63
CA LEU A 114 14.84 -4.28 -31.51
C LEU A 114 15.96 -5.00 -30.76
N PHE A 115 16.67 -4.27 -29.88
CA PHE A 115 17.71 -4.83 -29.04
C PHE A 115 17.15 -5.92 -28.12
N HIS A 116 16.04 -5.62 -27.44
CA HIS A 116 15.31 -6.56 -26.60
C HIS A 116 14.91 -7.83 -27.37
N ALA A 117 14.26 -7.68 -28.52
CA ALA A 117 13.83 -8.81 -29.35
C ALA A 117 15.00 -9.63 -29.90
N ARG A 118 16.11 -9.00 -30.22
CA ARG A 118 17.28 -9.72 -30.74
C ARG A 118 17.94 -10.59 -29.66
N ILE A 119 17.93 -10.16 -28.41
CA ILE A 119 18.33 -11.00 -27.27
C ILE A 119 17.42 -12.23 -27.16
N HIS A 120 16.10 -12.06 -27.30
CA HIS A 120 15.15 -13.18 -27.33
C HIS A 120 15.49 -14.19 -28.42
N VAL A 121 15.71 -13.73 -29.67
CA VAL A 121 16.07 -14.62 -30.78
C VAL A 121 17.35 -15.41 -30.51
N GLU A 122 18.38 -14.75 -29.96
CA GLU A 122 19.66 -15.41 -29.68
C GLU A 122 19.49 -16.49 -28.60
N LEU A 123 18.79 -16.20 -27.51
CA LEU A 123 18.53 -17.15 -26.43
C LEU A 123 17.60 -18.30 -26.86
N GLU A 124 16.55 -18.01 -27.63
CA GLU A 124 15.65 -19.03 -28.20
C GLU A 124 16.41 -19.98 -29.12
N SER A 125 17.40 -19.47 -29.87
CA SER A 125 18.27 -20.31 -30.70
C SER A 125 19.14 -21.27 -29.87
N LEU A 126 19.64 -20.82 -28.70
CA LEU A 126 20.39 -21.67 -27.76
C LEU A 126 19.52 -22.74 -27.11
N VAL A 127 18.25 -22.42 -26.82
CA VAL A 127 17.25 -23.37 -26.32
C VAL A 127 16.95 -24.43 -27.38
N ASP A 128 16.72 -24.03 -28.63
CA ASP A 128 16.52 -24.94 -29.77
C ASP A 128 17.73 -25.86 -29.98
N ALA A 129 18.94 -25.32 -29.84
CA ALA A 129 20.19 -26.06 -29.92
C ALA A 129 20.48 -26.93 -28.67
N LYS A 130 19.60 -26.92 -27.66
CA LYS A 130 19.74 -27.61 -26.36
C LYS A 130 21.00 -27.22 -25.58
N SER A 131 21.60 -26.08 -25.90
CA SER A 131 22.73 -25.51 -25.16
C SER A 131 22.26 -24.78 -23.90
N LEU A 132 21.02 -24.28 -23.92
CA LEU A 132 20.34 -23.68 -22.76
C LEU A 132 19.10 -24.54 -22.39
N ASP A 133 19.30 -25.59 -21.59
CA ASP A 133 18.24 -26.47 -21.10
C ASP A 133 17.76 -26.11 -19.67
N GLU A 134 16.75 -26.83 -19.15
CA GLU A 134 16.20 -26.56 -17.81
C GLU A 134 17.26 -26.67 -16.69
N ALA A 135 18.24 -27.56 -16.85
CA ALA A 135 19.30 -27.75 -15.87
C ALA A 135 20.31 -26.59 -15.91
N ALA A 136 20.68 -26.13 -17.12
CA ALA A 136 21.53 -24.95 -17.29
C ALA A 136 20.87 -23.70 -16.73
N VAL A 137 19.60 -23.45 -17.03
CA VAL A 137 18.85 -22.31 -16.47
C VAL A 137 18.72 -22.44 -14.95
N GLY A 138 18.50 -23.64 -14.42
CA GLY A 138 18.52 -23.89 -12.98
C GLY A 138 19.83 -23.44 -12.32
N ARG A 139 20.98 -23.79 -12.91
CA ARG A 139 22.31 -23.36 -12.44
C ARG A 139 22.48 -21.84 -12.52
N ARG A 140 22.05 -21.20 -13.61
CA ARG A 140 22.10 -19.73 -13.76
C ARG A 140 21.28 -19.04 -12.67
N ILE A 141 20.06 -19.52 -12.41
CA ILE A 141 19.18 -19.01 -11.36
C ILE A 141 19.82 -19.17 -9.97
N GLU A 142 20.47 -20.30 -9.69
CA GLU A 142 21.19 -20.51 -8.42
C GLU A 142 22.40 -19.56 -8.29
N GLN A 143 23.11 -19.30 -9.39
CA GLN A 143 24.21 -18.34 -9.43
C GLN A 143 23.76 -16.88 -9.27
N ILE A 144 22.56 -16.52 -9.73
CA ILE A 144 21.91 -15.22 -9.48
C ILE A 144 21.42 -15.13 -8.02
N GLY A 145 20.90 -16.23 -7.50
CA GLY A 145 20.27 -16.34 -6.19
C GLY A 145 18.78 -16.66 -6.31
N LEU A 146 18.32 -17.69 -5.58
CA LEU A 146 16.93 -18.16 -5.63
C LEU A 146 15.92 -17.09 -5.17
N VAL A 147 16.33 -16.21 -4.25
CA VAL A 147 15.47 -15.16 -3.70
C VAL A 147 15.39 -13.99 -4.66
N GLU A 148 16.53 -13.56 -5.18
CA GLU A 148 16.68 -12.53 -6.19
C GLU A 148 15.86 -12.89 -7.43
N PHE A 149 15.96 -14.14 -7.89
CA PHE A 149 15.20 -14.60 -9.04
C PHE A 149 13.69 -14.74 -8.76
N ALA A 150 13.30 -15.03 -7.52
CA ALA A 150 11.89 -15.00 -7.14
C ALA A 150 11.31 -13.57 -7.19
N GLU A 151 12.09 -12.54 -6.83
CA GLU A 151 11.73 -11.15 -7.07
C GLU A 151 11.60 -10.86 -8.56
N ILE A 152 12.63 -11.18 -9.34
CA ILE A 152 12.68 -10.95 -10.79
C ILE A 152 11.42 -11.50 -11.45
N ARG A 153 11.12 -12.79 -11.24
CA ARG A 153 9.93 -13.44 -11.80
C ARG A 153 8.64 -12.72 -11.41
N ARG A 154 8.54 -12.26 -10.16
CA ARG A 154 7.38 -11.53 -9.67
C ARG A 154 7.27 -10.14 -10.30
N VAL A 155 8.37 -9.43 -10.47
CA VAL A 155 8.41 -8.13 -11.16
C VAL A 155 7.96 -8.30 -12.61
N LEU A 156 8.53 -9.26 -13.33
CA LEU A 156 8.18 -9.54 -14.72
C LEU A 156 6.71 -9.99 -14.86
N THR A 157 6.19 -10.77 -13.92
CA THR A 157 4.76 -11.15 -13.91
C THR A 157 3.86 -9.95 -13.61
N GLN A 158 4.26 -9.08 -12.66
CA GLN A 158 3.47 -7.92 -12.24
C GLN A 158 3.40 -6.83 -13.32
N ASP A 159 4.46 -6.72 -14.12
CA ASP A 159 4.57 -5.76 -15.21
C ASP A 159 4.09 -6.36 -16.55
N ASP A 160 3.38 -7.50 -16.49
CA ASP A 160 2.77 -8.18 -17.65
C ASP A 160 3.78 -8.61 -18.74
N LEU A 161 5.04 -8.90 -18.36
CA LEU A 161 6.08 -9.38 -19.29
C LEU A 161 6.10 -10.91 -19.43
N LEU A 162 5.57 -11.65 -18.45
CA LEU A 162 5.49 -13.12 -18.48
C LEU A 162 4.08 -13.65 -18.73
N ALA A 163 3.99 -14.76 -19.46
CA ALA A 163 2.74 -15.49 -19.65
C ALA A 163 2.22 -16.10 -18.32
N PRO A 164 0.90 -16.26 -18.13
CA PRO A 164 0.33 -16.87 -16.93
C PRO A 164 0.83 -18.30 -16.66
N GLN A 165 1.15 -19.04 -17.71
CA GLN A 165 1.87 -20.31 -17.64
C GLN A 165 3.22 -20.09 -18.31
N HIS A 166 4.28 -19.95 -17.50
CA HIS A 166 5.64 -19.77 -17.97
C HIS A 166 6.56 -20.82 -17.35
N SER A 167 7.56 -21.23 -18.11
CA SER A 167 8.67 -22.07 -17.63
C SER A 167 9.74 -21.22 -16.93
N GLN A 168 10.72 -21.87 -16.28
CA GLN A 168 11.89 -21.15 -15.77
C GLN A 168 12.74 -20.56 -16.89
N ILE A 169 12.76 -21.22 -18.06
CA ILE A 169 13.46 -20.74 -19.25
C ILE A 169 12.81 -19.44 -19.72
N ASP A 170 11.48 -19.40 -19.86
CA ASP A 170 10.77 -18.17 -20.26
C ASP A 170 11.11 -17.01 -19.31
N ALA A 171 11.10 -17.25 -17.99
CA ALA A 171 11.44 -16.22 -17.00
C ALA A 171 12.91 -15.76 -17.08
N TYR A 172 13.85 -16.66 -17.39
CA TYR A 172 15.26 -16.34 -17.51
C TYR A 172 15.56 -15.56 -18.79
N VAL A 173 14.97 -15.97 -19.92
CA VAL A 173 15.10 -15.27 -21.21
C VAL A 173 14.59 -13.85 -21.07
N GLU A 174 13.39 -13.70 -20.51
CA GLU A 174 12.77 -12.41 -20.26
C GLU A 174 13.61 -11.50 -19.37
N PHE A 175 14.08 -12.06 -18.24
CA PHE A 175 14.96 -11.34 -17.34
C PHE A 175 16.23 -10.86 -18.04
N THR A 176 16.85 -11.71 -18.86
CA THR A 176 18.08 -11.39 -19.59
C THR A 176 17.85 -10.24 -20.57
N ALA A 177 16.74 -10.28 -21.33
CA ALA A 177 16.39 -9.21 -22.26
C ALA A 177 16.19 -7.87 -21.54
N VAL A 178 15.38 -7.85 -20.47
CA VAL A 178 15.12 -6.62 -19.69
C VAL A 178 16.39 -6.11 -18.99
N ALA A 179 17.18 -6.98 -18.38
CA ALA A 179 18.37 -6.60 -17.63
C ALA A 179 19.45 -5.97 -18.54
N LEU A 180 19.67 -6.56 -19.72
CA LEU A 180 20.61 -6.05 -20.71
C LEU A 180 20.08 -4.78 -21.39
N GLU A 181 18.78 -4.69 -21.68
CA GLU A 181 18.17 -3.45 -22.18
C GLU A 181 18.41 -2.31 -21.21
N LEU A 182 18.10 -2.50 -19.93
CA LEU A 182 18.34 -1.49 -18.91
C LEU A 182 19.84 -1.17 -18.76
N LEU A 183 20.74 -2.15 -18.87
CA LEU A 183 22.19 -1.91 -18.81
C LEU A 183 22.64 -0.93 -19.90
N GLN A 184 22.11 -1.04 -21.12
CA GLN A 184 22.54 -0.22 -22.26
C GLN A 184 21.81 1.14 -22.33
N PHE A 185 20.51 1.17 -22.04
CA PHE A 185 19.68 2.35 -22.25
C PHE A 185 19.39 3.16 -20.98
N ALA A 186 19.44 2.54 -19.79
CA ALA A 186 19.10 3.18 -18.52
C ALA A 186 19.75 2.47 -17.29
N PRO A 187 21.10 2.43 -17.21
CA PRO A 187 21.80 1.62 -16.20
C PRO A 187 21.46 2.00 -14.76
N GLU A 188 21.15 3.28 -14.52
CA GLU A 188 20.71 3.80 -13.22
C GLU A 188 19.34 3.27 -12.78
N GLN A 189 18.51 2.77 -13.70
CA GLN A 189 17.18 2.24 -13.39
C GLN A 189 17.21 0.77 -13.00
N ARG A 190 18.26 0.00 -13.34
CA ARG A 190 18.41 -1.42 -12.95
C ARG A 190 18.17 -1.71 -11.46
N PRO A 191 18.85 -1.03 -10.52
CA PRO A 191 18.62 -1.26 -9.09
C PRO A 191 17.23 -0.80 -8.62
N LEU A 192 16.52 0.03 -9.40
CA LEU A 192 15.14 0.43 -9.10
C LEU A 192 14.11 -0.59 -9.62
N PHE A 193 14.44 -1.27 -10.72
CA PHE A 193 13.61 -2.33 -11.30
C PHE A 193 13.72 -3.64 -10.53
N PHE A 194 14.94 -4.07 -10.23
CA PHE A 194 15.24 -5.30 -9.50
C PHE A 194 16.09 -5.00 -8.25
N PRO A 195 15.50 -4.34 -7.23
CA PRO A 195 16.21 -3.92 -6.01
C PRO A 195 16.78 -5.08 -5.18
N ALA A 196 16.32 -6.33 -5.37
CA ALA A 196 16.90 -7.47 -4.68
C ALA A 196 18.28 -7.88 -5.24
N VAL A 197 18.64 -7.51 -6.46
CA VAL A 197 19.94 -7.87 -7.05
C VAL A 197 21.04 -7.04 -6.40
N ARG A 198 21.93 -7.69 -5.65
CA ARG A 198 23.01 -7.03 -4.90
C ARG A 198 24.26 -6.77 -5.74
N ASP A 199 24.68 -7.77 -6.52
CA ASP A 199 25.90 -7.73 -7.31
C ASP A 199 25.55 -7.83 -8.79
N TRP A 200 25.30 -6.66 -9.38
CA TRP A 200 25.06 -6.56 -10.81
C TRP A 200 26.29 -6.95 -11.64
N ASN A 201 27.51 -6.79 -11.15
CA ASN A 201 28.71 -7.17 -11.90
C ASN A 201 28.76 -8.68 -12.12
N ARG A 202 28.44 -9.46 -11.09
CA ARG A 202 28.32 -10.91 -11.18
C ARG A 202 27.20 -11.34 -12.13
N VAL A 203 26.04 -10.67 -12.08
CA VAL A 203 24.94 -10.94 -13.01
C VAL A 203 25.35 -10.58 -14.44
N ASP A 204 26.03 -9.47 -14.66
CA ASP A 204 26.45 -9.03 -16.00
C ASP A 204 27.47 -10.00 -16.63
N GLN A 205 28.40 -10.53 -15.83
CA GLN A 205 29.31 -11.60 -16.26
C GLN A 205 28.54 -12.88 -16.64
N LEU A 206 27.50 -13.20 -15.87
CA LEU A 206 26.65 -14.36 -16.13
C LEU A 206 25.90 -14.24 -17.45
N LEU A 207 25.24 -13.10 -17.68
CA LEU A 207 24.44 -12.84 -18.88
C LEU A 207 25.33 -12.71 -20.13
N SER A 208 26.51 -12.09 -20.00
CA SER A 208 27.47 -11.95 -21.11
C SER A 208 28.05 -13.29 -21.57
N ALA A 209 27.98 -14.34 -20.75
CA ALA A 209 28.38 -15.69 -21.15
C ALA A 209 27.33 -16.37 -22.05
N ASP A 210 26.08 -15.94 -22.00
CA ASP A 210 24.99 -16.48 -22.83
C ASP A 210 24.75 -15.63 -24.09
N VAL A 211 24.99 -14.31 -24.04
CA VAL A 211 24.71 -13.37 -25.16
C VAL A 211 25.82 -12.34 -25.32
N ASP A 212 26.34 -12.15 -26.54
CA ASP A 212 27.22 -11.02 -26.88
C ASP A 212 26.41 -9.72 -27.02
N GLN A 213 26.07 -9.12 -25.89
CA GLN A 213 25.28 -7.89 -25.84
C GLN A 213 25.95 -6.71 -26.56
N ALA A 214 27.29 -6.64 -26.60
CA ALA A 214 28.01 -5.51 -27.17
C ALA A 214 27.93 -5.52 -28.70
N GLN A 215 28.00 -6.71 -29.30
CA GLN A 215 27.75 -6.89 -30.72
C GLN A 215 26.30 -6.54 -31.06
N LEU A 216 25.34 -7.12 -30.33
CA LEU A 216 23.90 -6.93 -30.60
C LEU A 216 23.49 -5.45 -30.50
N PHE A 217 24.02 -4.71 -29.51
CA PHE A 217 23.71 -3.29 -29.34
C PHE A 217 24.13 -2.45 -30.54
N ARG A 218 25.32 -2.72 -31.11
CA ARG A 218 25.81 -2.01 -32.30
C ARG A 218 25.03 -2.40 -33.56
N THR A 219 24.71 -3.68 -33.73
CA THR A 219 24.03 -4.16 -34.94
C THR A 219 22.55 -3.80 -35.00
N THR A 220 21.94 -3.47 -33.87
CA THR A 220 20.49 -3.15 -33.78
C THR A 220 20.20 -1.66 -33.89
N GLN A 221 21.22 -0.79 -33.94
CA GLN A 221 21.05 0.66 -33.96
C GLN A 221 20.49 1.15 -35.31
N PRO A 222 19.28 1.76 -35.34
CA PRO A 222 18.78 2.44 -36.53
C PRO A 222 19.54 3.75 -36.80
N ASP A 223 19.69 4.11 -38.06
CA ASP A 223 20.32 5.37 -38.44
C ASP A 223 19.57 6.58 -37.83
N GLY A 224 20.31 7.46 -37.16
CA GLY A 224 19.75 8.62 -36.45
C GLY A 224 19.21 8.34 -35.04
N ALA A 225 19.25 7.09 -34.55
CA ALA A 225 18.89 6.75 -33.18
C ALA A 225 20.02 7.11 -32.20
N SER A 226 19.65 7.75 -31.08
CA SER A 226 20.56 8.07 -29.97
C SER A 226 20.39 7.09 -28.81
N PRO A 227 21.49 6.64 -28.15
CA PRO A 227 21.41 5.71 -27.02
C PRO A 227 20.81 6.38 -25.79
N LYS A 228 20.94 7.70 -25.67
CA LYS A 228 20.22 8.50 -24.69
C LYS A 228 18.94 9.03 -25.32
N ALA A 229 17.83 8.87 -24.61
CA ALA A 229 16.57 9.46 -25.04
C ALA A 229 16.77 10.97 -25.27
N PRO A 230 16.35 11.52 -26.42
CA PRO A 230 16.54 12.93 -26.71
C PRO A 230 15.84 13.78 -25.65
N HIS A 231 16.53 14.80 -25.14
CA HIS A 231 15.92 15.80 -24.27
C HIS A 231 14.76 16.44 -25.05
N SER A 232 13.53 16.16 -24.64
CA SER A 232 12.43 17.04 -24.98
C SER A 232 12.76 18.34 -24.27
N ASP A 233 13.28 19.31 -25.01
CA ASP A 233 13.15 20.71 -24.64
C ASP A 233 11.64 21.01 -24.61
N ALA A 234 10.99 20.62 -23.51
CA ALA A 234 9.67 21.09 -23.16
C ALA A 234 9.72 22.63 -22.92
N ALA A 235 10.92 23.20 -22.81
CA ALA A 235 11.17 24.63 -22.99
C ALA A 235 10.89 25.09 -24.43
N ALA A 236 11.31 24.35 -25.46
CA ALA A 236 11.08 24.66 -26.87
C ALA A 236 9.62 24.46 -27.31
N LEU A 237 8.92 23.46 -26.76
CA LEU A 237 7.48 23.25 -27.04
C LEU A 237 6.56 24.16 -26.19
N LYS A 238 7.01 24.65 -25.03
CA LYS A 238 6.28 25.71 -24.30
C LYS A 238 6.59 27.12 -24.79
N SER A 239 7.68 27.33 -25.52
CA SER A 239 7.89 28.59 -26.25
C SER A 239 6.97 28.73 -27.47
N VAL A 240 6.31 27.66 -27.93
CA VAL A 240 5.32 27.74 -29.03
C VAL A 240 3.90 28.06 -28.53
N GLU A 241 3.51 27.61 -27.32
CA GLU A 241 2.23 28.03 -26.70
C GLU A 241 2.32 29.36 -25.92
N ALA A 242 3.50 29.97 -25.86
CA ALA A 242 3.69 31.35 -25.42
C ALA A 242 3.66 32.36 -26.59
N GLY A 243 3.15 31.96 -27.76
CA GLY A 243 2.75 32.85 -28.84
C GLY A 243 1.49 33.66 -28.53
N THR A 244 1.46 34.34 -27.38
CA THR A 244 0.53 35.46 -27.19
C THR A 244 1.07 36.66 -27.96
N THR A 245 0.52 36.84 -29.15
CA THR A 245 0.20 38.14 -29.75
C THR A 245 1.32 39.18 -29.67
N GLU A 246 2.11 39.30 -30.72
CA GLU A 246 2.80 40.55 -31.04
C GLU A 246 1.73 41.65 -31.18
N GLN A 247 1.56 42.43 -30.12
CA GLN A 247 0.97 43.76 -30.17
C GLN A 247 2.06 44.79 -29.83
N PRO A 248 2.10 45.94 -30.53
CA PRO A 248 3.14 46.94 -30.33
C PRO A 248 3.13 47.49 -28.90
N ALA A 249 4.33 47.83 -28.41
CA ALA A 249 4.56 48.42 -27.10
C ALA A 249 3.83 49.76 -26.93
N GLU A 250 2.88 49.80 -25.99
CA GLU A 250 2.34 51.05 -25.41
C GLU A 250 2.34 50.95 -23.88
N ALA A 251 2.96 51.94 -23.21
CA ALA A 251 2.82 52.54 -21.87
C ALA A 251 2.34 51.76 -20.60
N VAL A 252 1.86 50.52 -20.70
CA VAL A 252 1.33 49.68 -19.61
C VAL A 252 2.40 49.02 -18.71
N PRO A 253 3.64 48.71 -19.15
CA PRO A 253 4.64 48.03 -18.30
C PRO A 253 5.04 48.81 -17.04
N ALA A 254 5.29 50.12 -17.15
CA ALA A 254 5.78 50.95 -16.04
C ALA A 254 4.76 51.08 -14.89
N ARG A 255 3.47 51.29 -15.20
CA ARG A 255 2.40 51.36 -14.19
C ARG A 255 2.21 50.01 -13.49
N ARG A 256 2.31 48.90 -14.23
CA ARG A 256 2.19 47.54 -13.67
C ARG A 256 3.39 47.18 -12.79
N TYR A 257 4.60 47.56 -13.21
CA TYR A 257 5.83 47.46 -12.42
C TYR A 257 5.70 48.21 -11.08
N ALA A 258 5.36 49.51 -11.12
CA ALA A 258 5.20 50.33 -9.91
C ALA A 258 4.15 49.75 -8.95
N LYS A 259 3.03 49.23 -9.46
CA LYS A 259 1.99 48.58 -8.65
C LYS A 259 2.46 47.29 -7.99
N LEU A 260 3.36 46.52 -8.63
CA LEU A 260 3.93 45.31 -8.05
C LEU A 260 4.94 45.65 -6.94
N ILE A 261 5.79 46.65 -7.15
CA ILE A 261 6.73 47.15 -6.14
C ILE A 261 5.98 47.69 -4.91
N GLN A 262 4.95 48.53 -5.10
CA GLN A 262 4.14 49.04 -3.99
C GLN A 262 3.47 47.91 -3.19
N LYS A 263 3.00 46.85 -3.87
CA LYS A 263 2.46 45.66 -3.20
C LYS A 263 3.53 44.87 -2.47
N ALA A 264 4.76 44.84 -2.98
CA ALA A 264 5.89 44.18 -2.35
C ALA A 264 6.31 44.91 -1.07
N GLU A 265 6.44 46.24 -1.10
CA GLU A 265 6.73 47.08 0.07
C GLU A 265 5.64 46.95 1.15
N LYS A 266 4.37 46.92 0.74
CA LYS A 266 3.25 46.65 1.66
C LYS A 266 3.33 45.25 2.28
N ALA A 267 3.87 44.27 1.57
CA ALA A 267 4.06 42.93 2.11
C ALA A 267 5.27 42.86 3.06
N ALA A 268 6.38 43.50 2.71
CA ALA A 268 7.58 43.60 3.55
C ALA A 268 7.29 44.31 4.89
N SER A 269 6.57 45.44 4.85
CA SER A 269 6.19 46.20 6.06
C SER A 269 5.32 45.44 7.06
N VAL A 270 4.67 44.35 6.67
CA VAL A 270 3.91 43.46 7.59
C VAL A 270 4.67 42.17 7.94
N GLY A 271 5.96 42.08 7.58
CA GLY A 271 6.85 40.95 7.83
C GLY A 271 6.61 39.73 6.94
N ASN A 272 6.05 39.95 5.73
CA ASN A 272 5.79 38.90 4.74
C ASN A 272 6.83 38.94 3.61
N ASN A 273 8.09 38.62 3.96
CA ASN A 273 9.24 38.64 3.08
C ASN A 273 9.05 37.72 1.86
N VAL A 274 8.42 36.56 2.00
CA VAL A 274 8.17 35.63 0.88
C VAL A 274 7.28 36.26 -0.17
N LYS A 275 6.18 36.90 0.26
CA LYS A 275 5.28 37.59 -0.68
C LYS A 275 5.96 38.80 -1.32
N ALA A 276 6.76 39.54 -0.55
CA ALA A 276 7.53 40.67 -1.07
C ALA A 276 8.53 40.21 -2.14
N ALA A 277 9.36 39.20 -1.83
CA ALA A 277 10.33 38.63 -2.75
C ALA A 277 9.70 38.09 -4.04
N MET A 278 8.58 37.37 -3.94
CA MET A 278 7.84 36.89 -5.11
C MET A 278 7.29 38.03 -5.98
N LEU A 279 6.72 39.07 -5.37
CA LEU A 279 6.19 40.22 -6.11
C LEU A 279 7.30 41.02 -6.79
N ARG A 280 8.46 41.17 -6.13
CA ARG A 280 9.67 41.77 -6.72
C ARG A 280 10.16 40.92 -7.89
N MET A 281 10.24 39.60 -7.76
CA MET A 281 10.66 38.73 -8.86
C MET A 281 9.70 38.80 -10.07
N VAL A 282 8.39 38.89 -9.85
CA VAL A 282 7.41 39.13 -10.93
C VAL A 282 7.59 40.53 -11.56
N ALA A 283 7.93 41.55 -10.77
CA ALA A 283 8.23 42.89 -11.28
C ALA A 283 9.52 42.90 -12.13
N ALA A 284 10.55 42.16 -11.72
CA ALA A 284 11.81 42.05 -12.46
C ALA A 284 11.64 41.45 -13.87
N ARG A 285 10.63 40.59 -14.10
CA ARG A 285 10.34 40.04 -15.43
C ARG A 285 9.79 41.06 -16.44
N ILE A 286 9.27 42.19 -15.98
CA ILE A 286 8.62 43.21 -16.81
C ILE A 286 9.33 44.58 -16.76
N GLY A 287 10.38 44.71 -15.96
CA GLY A 287 11.18 45.94 -15.84
C GLY A 287 12.19 46.10 -16.97
N ASP A 288 12.70 47.32 -17.14
CA ASP A 288 13.87 47.59 -18.02
C ASP A 288 15.15 46.95 -17.45
N PRO A 289 16.22 46.73 -18.25
CA PRO A 289 17.39 45.95 -17.81
C PRO A 289 18.01 46.39 -16.48
N GLN A 290 18.06 47.70 -16.20
CA GLN A 290 18.57 48.24 -14.94
C GLN A 290 17.60 47.98 -13.76
N GLN A 291 16.30 48.10 -13.98
CA GLN A 291 15.26 47.72 -13.03
C GLN A 291 15.23 46.21 -12.77
N GLN A 292 15.52 45.36 -13.77
CA GLN A 292 15.53 43.91 -13.60
C GLN A 292 16.58 43.48 -12.60
N GLU A 293 17.82 43.97 -12.74
CA GLU A 293 18.94 43.66 -11.85
C GLU A 293 18.67 44.15 -10.43
N THR A 294 18.35 45.44 -10.26
CA THR A 294 18.06 46.06 -8.96
C THR A 294 16.89 45.35 -8.22
N THR A 295 15.87 44.93 -8.96
CA THR A 295 14.70 44.26 -8.37
C THR A 295 14.99 42.82 -8.00
N ARG A 296 15.84 42.11 -8.76
CA ARG A 296 16.31 40.76 -8.41
C ARG A 296 17.14 40.79 -7.13
N ASP A 297 18.05 41.75 -6.99
CA ASP A 297 18.85 41.93 -5.77
C ASP A 297 17.96 42.24 -4.57
N SER A 298 16.97 43.12 -4.76
CA SER A 298 15.99 43.41 -3.72
C SER A 298 15.13 42.20 -3.36
N ALA A 299 14.84 41.29 -4.30
CA ALA A 299 14.12 40.05 -4.02
C ALA A 299 15.00 39.05 -3.24
N ALA A 300 16.29 38.99 -3.54
CA ALA A 300 17.26 38.19 -2.81
C ALA A 300 17.46 38.71 -1.37
N ALA A 301 17.52 40.03 -1.19
CA ALA A 301 17.61 40.67 0.14
C ALA A 301 16.45 40.28 1.07
N GLU A 302 15.22 40.18 0.55
CA GLU A 302 14.06 39.72 1.34
C GLU A 302 14.22 38.26 1.80
N LEU A 303 14.87 37.41 1.01
CA LEU A 303 15.14 36.02 1.43
C LEU A 303 16.36 35.91 2.34
N HIS A 304 17.31 36.83 2.25
CA HIS A 304 18.38 36.97 3.23
C HIS A 304 17.81 37.36 4.60
N GLU A 305 16.88 38.32 4.65
CA GLU A 305 16.16 38.66 5.89
C GLU A 305 15.39 37.46 6.45
N LEU A 306 14.78 36.63 5.57
CA LEU A 306 14.15 35.38 6.00
C LEU A 306 15.16 34.39 6.60
N ALA A 307 16.37 34.29 6.04
CA ALA A 307 17.46 33.46 6.58
C ALA A 307 17.95 33.97 7.95
N GLU A 308 18.13 35.29 8.12
CA GLU A 308 18.43 35.88 9.44
C GLU A 308 17.33 35.60 10.47
N ARG A 309 16.06 35.61 10.04
CA ARG A 309 14.96 35.23 10.93
C ARG A 309 15.06 33.76 11.34
N LEU A 310 15.45 32.86 10.42
CA LEU A 310 15.71 31.44 10.73
C LEU A 310 16.89 31.28 11.71
N GLN A 311 17.92 32.11 11.57
CA GLN A 311 19.06 32.16 12.50
C GLN A 311 18.58 32.34 13.94
N ARG A 312 17.68 33.29 14.19
CA ARG A 312 17.13 33.56 15.53
C ARG A 312 16.26 32.43 16.09
N VAL A 313 15.71 31.57 15.24
CA VAL A 313 14.89 30.43 15.69
C VAL A 313 15.75 29.26 16.16
N TYR A 314 16.93 29.08 15.56
CA TYR A 314 17.74 27.86 15.67
C TYR A 314 19.22 28.07 16.01
N ASP A 315 19.59 29.30 16.34
CA ASP A 315 20.96 29.72 16.66
C ASP A 315 21.95 29.26 15.58
N LEU A 316 21.60 29.54 14.31
CA LEU A 316 22.50 29.24 13.18
C LEU A 316 23.75 30.13 13.25
N THR A 317 24.88 29.59 12.83
CA THR A 317 26.10 30.37 12.60
C THR A 317 25.92 31.31 11.41
N ASP A 318 26.68 32.40 11.36
CA ASP A 318 26.60 33.35 10.23
C ASP A 318 26.88 32.65 8.88
N GLU A 319 27.81 31.69 8.87
CA GLU A 319 28.11 30.86 7.69
C GLU A 319 26.94 29.95 7.27
N GLU A 320 26.21 29.37 8.23
CA GLU A 320 24.99 28.62 7.94
C GLU A 320 23.88 29.54 7.40
N THR A 321 23.70 30.74 7.98
CA THR A 321 22.71 31.74 7.51
C THR A 321 22.99 32.16 6.07
N ASP A 322 24.24 32.39 5.71
CA ASP A 322 24.64 32.71 4.33
C ASP A 322 24.35 31.56 3.35
N ARG A 323 24.61 30.31 3.76
CA ARG A 323 24.26 29.12 2.97
C ARG A 323 22.75 29.02 2.76
N TRP A 324 21.95 29.29 3.80
CA TRP A 324 20.49 29.37 3.70
C TRP A 324 20.04 30.46 2.73
N ALA A 325 20.57 31.68 2.84
CA ALA A 325 20.19 32.78 1.95
C ALA A 325 20.43 32.43 0.46
N ARG A 326 21.57 31.81 0.14
CA ARG A 326 21.89 31.34 -1.22
C ARG A 326 20.91 30.25 -1.68
N ALA A 327 20.68 29.23 -0.86
CA ALA A 327 19.78 28.12 -1.20
C ALA A 327 18.33 28.58 -1.41
N LEU A 328 17.84 29.53 -0.59
CA LEU A 328 16.50 30.09 -0.72
C LEU A 328 16.37 30.97 -1.97
N THR A 329 17.42 31.72 -2.34
CA THR A 329 17.43 32.58 -3.53
C THR A 329 17.21 31.79 -4.82
N ALA A 330 17.77 30.58 -4.92
CA ALA A 330 17.55 29.68 -6.05
C ALA A 330 16.05 29.32 -6.28
N LEU A 331 15.22 29.39 -5.23
CA LEU A 331 13.78 29.11 -5.30
C LEU A 331 12.94 30.25 -5.89
N LEU A 332 13.48 31.47 -5.98
CA LEU A 332 12.69 32.65 -6.36
C LEU A 332 12.11 32.57 -7.77
N GLU A 333 12.93 32.19 -8.74
CA GLU A 333 12.55 32.15 -10.15
C GLU A 333 11.42 31.11 -10.39
N PRO A 334 11.51 29.85 -9.87
CA PRO A 334 10.39 28.93 -9.87
C PRO A 334 9.16 29.40 -9.06
N ALA A 335 9.37 30.03 -7.90
CA ALA A 335 8.29 30.47 -7.01
C ALA A 335 7.44 31.60 -7.58
N ALA A 336 8.04 32.50 -8.38
CA ALA A 336 7.36 33.64 -9.01
C ALA A 336 6.18 33.26 -9.93
N GLY A 337 6.06 31.97 -10.30
CA GLY A 337 4.88 31.42 -10.99
C GLY A 337 3.60 31.34 -10.14
N GLY A 338 3.60 31.79 -8.88
CA GLY A 338 2.42 31.98 -8.04
C GLY A 338 2.33 31.08 -6.81
N TYR A 339 1.47 31.44 -5.84
CA TYR A 339 1.38 30.76 -4.52
C TYR A 339 1.03 29.27 -4.55
N ARG A 340 0.51 28.76 -5.68
CA ARG A 340 0.18 27.34 -5.86
C ARG A 340 1.42 26.48 -6.16
N ARG A 341 2.55 27.11 -6.54
CA ARG A 341 3.84 26.44 -6.78
C ARG A 341 4.38 25.84 -5.48
N THR A 342 5.08 24.70 -5.59
CA THR A 342 5.60 23.99 -4.41
C THR A 342 6.72 24.77 -3.74
N GLU A 343 7.51 25.49 -4.54
CA GLU A 343 8.62 26.35 -4.14
C GLU A 343 8.11 27.52 -3.29
N ALA A 344 7.04 28.19 -3.75
CA ALA A 344 6.38 29.24 -2.98
C ALA A 344 5.84 28.70 -1.64
N ARG A 345 5.22 27.50 -1.65
CA ARG A 345 4.70 26.87 -0.42
C ARG A 345 5.80 26.52 0.57
N LEU A 346 6.94 26.04 0.09
CA LEU A 346 8.13 25.76 0.92
C LEU A 346 8.61 27.04 1.61
N LEU A 347 8.76 28.14 0.86
CA LEU A 347 9.15 29.43 1.42
C LEU A 347 8.13 29.92 2.47
N TYR A 348 6.83 29.78 2.21
CA TYR A 348 5.79 30.13 3.20
C TYR A 348 5.82 29.23 4.44
N ASP A 349 6.16 27.94 4.31
CA ASP A 349 6.30 27.02 5.43
C ASP A 349 7.49 27.44 6.33
N LEU A 350 8.61 27.90 5.75
CA LEU A 350 9.73 28.47 6.49
C LEU A 350 9.38 29.79 7.18
N GLN A 351 8.75 30.73 6.46
CA GLN A 351 8.27 31.98 7.06
C GLN A 351 7.27 31.73 8.20
N LYS A 352 6.43 30.69 8.07
CA LYS A 352 5.50 30.28 9.12
C LYS A 352 6.24 29.81 10.38
N ALA A 353 7.37 29.11 10.24
CA ALA A 353 8.22 28.73 11.37
C ALA A 353 8.78 29.98 12.08
N CYS A 354 9.34 30.95 11.34
CA CYS A 354 9.84 32.20 11.91
C CYS A 354 8.73 32.99 12.63
N LEU A 355 7.58 33.16 11.97
CA LEU A 355 6.44 33.86 12.55
C LEU A 355 5.88 33.17 13.81
N ALA A 356 5.91 31.84 13.85
CA ALA A 356 5.52 31.09 15.04
C ALA A 356 6.49 31.32 16.20
N HIS A 357 7.80 31.43 15.92
CA HIS A 357 8.81 31.74 16.92
C HIS A 357 8.68 33.18 17.46
N GLU A 358 8.61 34.16 16.56
CA GLU A 358 8.57 35.60 16.91
C GLU A 358 7.29 36.01 17.64
N ARG A 359 6.14 35.49 17.18
CA ARG A 359 4.84 35.90 17.69
C ARG A 359 4.35 34.93 18.75
N GLY A 360 4.61 33.63 18.67
CA GLY A 360 4.03 32.64 19.58
C GLY A 360 2.49 32.57 19.51
N PHE A 361 1.90 31.76 20.39
CA PHE A 361 0.46 31.51 20.43
C PHE A 361 -0.09 31.71 21.84
N PHE A 362 -1.35 32.13 21.95
CA PHE A 362 -2.03 32.24 23.25
C PHE A 362 -3.50 31.82 23.19
N ARG A 363 -4.04 31.55 24.38
CA ARG A 363 -5.47 31.24 24.59
C ARG A 363 -6.06 32.16 25.65
N PHE A 364 -7.34 32.48 25.50
CA PHE A 364 -8.12 33.16 26.53
C PHE A 364 -8.76 32.16 27.50
N ALA A 365 -8.44 32.29 28.78
CA ALA A 365 -8.84 31.38 29.83
C ALA A 365 -9.98 31.99 30.68
N TRP A 366 -11.07 32.42 30.02
CA TRP A 366 -12.16 33.18 30.65
C TRP A 366 -12.81 32.45 31.84
N ARG A 367 -13.04 31.13 31.71
CA ARG A 367 -13.62 30.29 32.80
C ARG A 367 -12.71 30.27 34.03
N SER A 368 -11.44 29.95 33.84
CA SER A 368 -10.48 29.86 34.93
C SER A 368 -10.13 31.22 35.51
N TRP A 369 -10.10 32.29 34.69
CA TRP A 369 -9.93 33.66 35.16
C TRP A 369 -11.08 34.08 36.08
N PHE A 370 -12.33 33.81 35.68
CA PHE A 370 -13.51 34.10 36.50
C PHE A 370 -13.53 33.27 37.79
N GLN A 371 -13.31 31.95 37.69
CA GLN A 371 -13.28 31.04 38.84
C GLN A 371 -12.16 31.35 39.83
N SER A 372 -10.98 31.78 39.33
CA SER A 372 -9.85 32.16 40.16
C SER A 372 -9.90 33.61 40.66
N ARG A 373 -11.01 34.34 40.41
CA ARG A 373 -11.18 35.76 40.72
C ARG A 373 -9.99 36.61 40.27
N GLY A 374 -9.51 36.35 39.05
CA GLY A 374 -8.42 37.09 38.41
C GLY A 374 -7.00 36.66 38.79
N ARG A 375 -6.82 35.62 39.64
CA ARG A 375 -5.48 35.11 40.00
C ARG A 375 -4.77 34.41 38.83
N ILE A 376 -5.53 33.75 37.95
CA ILE A 376 -4.99 33.15 36.73
C ILE A 376 -5.11 34.18 35.60
N PRO A 377 -4.04 34.50 34.86
CA PRO A 377 -4.09 35.51 33.80
C PRO A 377 -5.08 35.12 32.70
N LEU A 378 -5.86 36.11 32.23
CA LEU A 378 -6.88 35.91 31.19
C LEU A 378 -6.25 35.43 29.87
N ARG A 379 -5.03 35.89 29.56
CA ARG A 379 -4.25 35.49 28.39
C ARG A 379 -3.13 34.56 28.82
N ARG A 380 -3.11 33.33 28.30
CA ARG A 380 -2.08 32.31 28.60
C ARG A 380 -1.27 31.95 27.36
N PRO A 381 0.07 31.99 27.41
CA PRO A 381 0.91 31.55 26.30
C PRO A 381 0.88 30.03 26.13
N LEU A 382 1.12 29.56 24.91
CA LEU A 382 1.13 28.14 24.54
C LEU A 382 2.52 27.73 23.95
N PRO A 383 3.56 27.63 24.79
CA PRO A 383 4.94 27.39 24.32
C PRO A 383 5.13 26.01 23.66
N ILE A 384 4.50 24.96 24.21
CA ILE A 384 4.59 23.59 23.66
C ILE A 384 4.01 23.55 22.25
N LEU A 385 2.84 24.18 22.06
CA LEU A 385 2.21 24.29 20.75
C LEU A 385 3.09 25.05 19.77
N GLN A 386 3.71 26.14 20.19
CA GLN A 386 4.63 26.91 19.36
C GLN A 386 5.75 26.01 18.81
N GLN A 387 6.40 25.26 19.69
CA GLN A 387 7.47 24.33 19.30
C GLN A 387 6.97 23.25 18.33
N VAL A 388 5.85 22.60 18.63
CA VAL A 388 5.24 21.57 17.76
C VAL A 388 4.88 22.10 16.37
N LEU A 389 4.32 23.31 16.28
CA LEU A 389 3.94 23.92 15.00
C LEU A 389 5.16 24.34 14.17
N ILE A 390 6.24 24.77 14.84
CA ILE A 390 7.52 25.06 14.21
C ILE A 390 8.10 23.78 13.59
N THR A 391 8.21 22.70 14.37
CA THR A 391 8.72 21.40 13.89
C THR A 391 7.88 20.87 12.71
N LYS A 392 6.55 20.98 12.81
CA LYS A 392 5.62 20.58 11.74
C LYS A 392 5.82 21.40 10.46
N ALA A 393 6.02 22.71 10.58
CA ALA A 393 6.24 23.60 9.44
C ALA A 393 7.54 23.23 8.70
N LEU A 394 8.64 23.02 9.43
CA LEU A 394 9.91 22.58 8.84
C LEU A 394 9.82 21.21 8.18
N ARG A 395 9.20 20.23 8.84
CA ARG A 395 9.00 18.90 8.25
C ARG A 395 8.14 18.97 6.98
N THR A 396 7.17 19.88 6.95
CA THR A 396 6.36 20.12 5.74
C THR A 396 7.20 20.75 4.63
N ALA A 397 8.12 21.66 4.96
CA ALA A 397 9.09 22.22 4.02
C ALA A 397 10.03 21.14 3.46
N ALA A 398 10.64 20.32 4.32
CA ALA A 398 11.53 19.21 3.93
C ALA A 398 10.83 18.20 2.99
N ARG A 399 9.59 17.79 3.31
CA ARG A 399 8.79 16.89 2.46
C ARG A 399 8.52 17.44 1.05
N ARG A 400 8.58 18.76 0.84
CA ARG A 400 8.34 19.39 -0.46
C ARG A 400 9.57 19.37 -1.36
N VAL A 401 10.78 19.25 -0.81
CA VAL A 401 12.04 19.38 -1.54
C VAL A 401 12.21 18.31 -2.62
N SER A 402 11.71 17.10 -2.41
CA SER A 402 11.75 16.06 -3.46
C SER A 402 10.97 16.44 -4.73
N THR A 403 10.03 17.39 -4.63
CA THR A 403 9.10 17.76 -5.72
C THR A 403 9.35 19.13 -6.34
N ILE A 404 10.32 19.91 -5.83
CA ILE A 404 10.65 21.24 -6.38
C ILE A 404 11.49 21.15 -7.66
N ARG A 405 11.39 22.21 -8.47
CA ARG A 405 12.14 22.40 -9.71
C ARG A 405 13.40 23.22 -9.44
N LEU A 406 14.44 22.55 -8.94
CA LEU A 406 15.79 23.08 -8.81
C LEU A 406 16.80 22.18 -9.53
N ALA A 407 17.99 22.70 -9.82
CA ALA A 407 19.13 21.88 -10.20
C ALA A 407 19.42 20.83 -9.11
N ALA A 408 20.03 19.71 -9.49
CA ALA A 408 20.28 18.60 -8.57
C ALA A 408 21.16 19.01 -7.37
N GLU A 409 22.18 19.84 -7.62
CA GLU A 409 23.09 20.33 -6.58
C GLU A 409 22.39 21.28 -5.60
N ASP A 410 21.70 22.32 -6.10
CA ASP A 410 20.97 23.27 -5.24
C ASP A 410 19.90 22.57 -4.39
N ARG A 411 19.24 21.56 -4.96
CA ARG A 411 18.27 20.76 -4.23
C ARG A 411 18.93 19.96 -3.13
N ARG A 412 20.04 19.29 -3.41
CA ARG A 412 20.79 18.50 -2.41
C ARG A 412 21.27 19.38 -1.26
N GLN A 413 21.78 20.57 -1.56
CA GLN A 413 22.16 21.54 -0.53
C GLN A 413 20.95 21.94 0.35
N LEU A 414 19.81 22.22 -0.27
CA LEU A 414 18.58 22.55 0.47
C LEU A 414 18.07 21.36 1.31
N GLU A 415 18.18 20.12 0.82
CA GLU A 415 17.86 18.89 1.56
C GLU A 415 18.72 18.78 2.82
N LEU A 416 20.05 18.92 2.69
CA LEU A 416 20.99 18.85 3.82
C LEU A 416 20.70 19.92 4.89
N LEU A 417 20.47 21.16 4.47
CA LEU A 417 20.14 22.26 5.38
C LEU A 417 18.82 22.01 6.12
N LEU A 418 17.78 21.55 5.41
CA LEU A 418 16.48 21.25 6.02
C LEU A 418 16.55 20.05 6.96
N ASP A 419 17.26 18.99 6.59
CA ASP A 419 17.37 17.77 7.41
C ASP A 419 18.07 18.04 8.74
N ASP A 420 19.12 18.88 8.76
CA ASP A 420 19.78 19.28 10.01
C ASP A 420 18.82 20.06 10.94
N VAL A 421 18.18 21.12 10.43
CA VAL A 421 17.29 21.95 11.25
C VAL A 421 16.03 21.17 11.69
N VAL A 422 15.49 20.30 10.83
CA VAL A 422 14.39 19.39 11.18
C VAL A 422 14.84 18.45 12.31
N SER A 423 16.03 17.87 12.22
CA SER A 423 16.56 16.96 13.24
C SER A 423 16.80 17.65 14.58
N ARG A 424 17.33 18.89 14.58
CA ARG A 424 17.45 19.73 15.79
C ARG A 424 16.07 20.04 16.39
N SER A 425 15.12 20.46 15.55
CA SER A 425 13.75 20.80 15.97
C SER A 425 12.98 19.61 16.54
N GLN A 426 13.09 18.43 15.91
CA GLN A 426 12.48 17.19 16.39
C GLN A 426 13.03 16.75 17.74
N ARG A 427 14.35 16.81 17.94
CA ARG A 427 14.99 16.50 19.23
C ARG A 427 14.47 17.41 20.33
N ALA A 428 14.55 18.72 20.12
CA ALA A 428 14.08 19.70 21.10
C ALA A 428 12.60 19.50 21.46
N MET A 429 11.73 19.22 20.47
CA MET A 429 10.30 18.97 20.71
C MET A 429 10.07 17.67 21.50
N ARG A 430 10.81 16.60 21.19
CA ARG A 430 10.73 15.34 21.94
C ARG A 430 11.22 15.51 23.38
N ASP A 431 12.28 16.28 23.60
CA ASP A 431 12.87 16.47 24.92
C ASP A 431 11.95 17.25 25.88
N ASP A 432 11.12 18.18 25.38
CA ASP A 432 10.11 18.87 26.20
C ASP A 432 8.80 18.08 26.36
N VAL A 433 8.33 17.41 25.29
CA VAL A 433 7.00 16.75 25.30
C VAL A 433 7.06 15.38 26.00
N ARG A 434 8.14 14.61 25.82
CA ARG A 434 8.28 13.24 26.37
C ARG A 434 8.13 13.20 27.89
N PRO A 435 8.85 14.01 28.70
CA PRO A 435 8.75 13.93 30.15
C PRO A 435 7.33 14.25 30.67
N ARG A 436 6.59 15.11 29.96
CA ARG A 436 5.20 15.46 30.31
C ARG A 436 4.25 14.28 30.11
N ILE A 437 4.41 13.53 29.02
CA ILE A 437 3.62 12.30 28.78
C ILE A 437 3.96 11.26 29.84
N VAL A 438 5.26 11.05 30.13
CA VAL A 438 5.73 10.13 31.18
C VAL A 438 5.09 10.47 32.52
N ALA A 439 5.21 11.73 32.97
CA ALA A 439 4.68 12.19 34.25
C ALA A 439 3.16 12.01 34.35
N VAL A 440 2.40 12.28 33.26
CA VAL A 440 0.96 12.04 33.26
C VAL A 440 0.66 10.55 33.38
N PHE A 441 1.41 9.68 32.70
CA PHE A 441 1.21 8.23 32.77
C PHE A 441 1.48 7.69 34.17
N ASP A 442 2.55 8.15 34.83
CA ASP A 442 2.84 7.80 36.23
C ASP A 442 1.69 8.24 37.16
N ASP A 443 1.23 9.48 37.02
CA ASP A 443 0.20 10.10 37.86
C ASP A 443 -1.23 9.54 37.62
N VAL A 444 -1.46 8.79 36.54
CA VAL A 444 -2.73 8.03 36.34
C VAL A 444 -2.59 6.55 36.68
N GLY A 445 -1.39 6.09 37.02
CA GLY A 445 -1.11 4.68 37.30
C GLY A 445 -0.98 3.81 36.05
N LEU A 446 -0.58 4.37 34.90
CA LEU A 446 -0.14 3.63 33.72
C LEU A 446 1.35 3.32 33.82
N VAL A 447 1.70 2.55 34.84
CA VAL A 447 3.07 2.17 35.20
C VAL A 447 3.28 0.71 34.77
N PRO A 448 4.44 0.35 34.21
CA PRO A 448 4.74 -1.04 33.86
C PRO A 448 4.96 -1.89 35.11
N ASP A 449 4.48 -3.13 35.11
CA ASP A 449 4.69 -4.09 36.20
C ASP A 449 5.90 -5.01 35.96
N ASN A 450 6.42 -5.04 34.73
CA ASN A 450 7.53 -5.90 34.31
C ASN A 450 8.39 -5.26 33.20
N THR A 451 9.57 -5.82 32.94
CA THR A 451 10.53 -5.30 31.94
C THR A 451 9.95 -5.23 30.52
N PRO A 452 9.23 -6.25 30.00
CA PRO A 452 8.55 -6.13 28.71
C PRO A 452 7.53 -4.99 28.62
N GLU A 453 6.76 -4.74 29.69
CA GLU A 453 5.85 -3.59 29.74
C GLU A 453 6.60 -2.25 29.77
N GLU A 454 7.78 -2.18 30.37
CA GLU A 454 8.62 -0.98 30.36
C GLU A 454 9.09 -0.65 28.94
N ILE A 455 9.60 -1.63 28.19
CA ILE A 455 9.96 -1.48 26.77
C ILE A 455 8.74 -1.02 25.97
N THR A 456 7.60 -1.64 26.23
CA THR A 456 6.34 -1.33 25.56
C THR A 456 5.86 0.09 25.85
N ARG A 457 6.03 0.57 27.10
CA ARG A 457 5.73 1.95 27.50
C ARG A 457 6.62 2.95 26.76
N ARG A 458 7.93 2.69 26.67
CA ARG A 458 8.86 3.53 25.90
C ARG A 458 8.45 3.59 24.42
N LYS A 459 8.16 2.45 23.81
CA LYS A 459 7.65 2.35 22.44
C LYS A 459 6.38 3.16 22.24
N LEU A 460 5.39 2.99 23.13
CA LEU A 460 4.11 3.70 23.06
C LEU A 460 4.30 5.21 23.11
N ILE A 461 5.14 5.73 24.02
CA ILE A 461 5.41 7.16 24.12
C ILE A 461 6.04 7.69 22.83
N GLU A 462 6.99 6.97 22.23
CA GLU A 462 7.58 7.34 20.94
C GLU A 462 6.57 7.35 19.78
N GLU A 463 5.60 6.43 19.78
CA GLU A 463 4.50 6.43 18.80
C GLU A 463 3.58 7.65 18.98
N LEU A 464 3.31 8.09 20.22
CA LEU A 464 2.54 9.31 20.47
C LEU A 464 3.32 10.56 20.03
N LEU A 465 4.63 10.60 20.28
CA LEU A 465 5.50 11.69 19.82
C LEU A 465 5.56 11.75 18.28
N ASP A 466 5.63 10.61 17.60
CA ASP A 466 5.56 10.55 16.14
C ASP A 466 4.26 11.16 15.60
N ARG A 467 3.12 10.90 16.27
CA ARG A 467 1.82 11.48 15.90
C ARG A 467 1.79 12.99 16.13
N VAL A 468 2.37 13.47 17.24
CA VAL A 468 2.52 14.90 17.51
C VAL A 468 3.38 15.57 16.44
N GLU A 469 4.51 14.96 16.08
CA GLU A 469 5.41 15.48 15.05
C GLU A 469 4.76 15.54 13.67
N GLU A 470 3.97 14.52 13.30
CA GLU A 470 3.35 14.44 11.99
C GLU A 470 2.09 15.30 11.86
N ARG A 471 1.20 15.24 12.85
CA ARG A 471 -0.12 15.90 12.80
C ARG A 471 -0.12 17.28 13.47
N GLY A 472 0.79 17.53 14.40
CA GLY A 472 0.86 18.75 15.21
C GLY A 472 -0.11 18.78 16.39
N PHE A 473 -0.79 17.66 16.67
CA PHE A 473 -1.71 17.50 17.79
C PHE A 473 -1.84 16.02 18.16
N LEU A 474 -2.37 15.76 19.36
CA LEU A 474 -2.72 14.43 19.84
C LEU A 474 -4.17 14.43 20.33
N ASN A 475 -4.92 13.34 20.18
CA ASN A 475 -6.27 13.23 20.70
C ASN A 475 -6.49 11.97 21.58
N MET A 476 -7.65 11.86 22.22
CA MET A 476 -8.00 10.69 23.06
C MET A 476 -7.96 9.37 22.28
N GLY A 477 -8.46 9.36 21.04
CA GLY A 477 -8.43 8.18 20.17
C GLY A 477 -7.01 7.73 19.87
N ASP A 478 -6.07 8.65 19.71
CA ASP A 478 -4.66 8.33 19.48
C ASP A 478 -4.03 7.59 20.66
N VAL A 479 -4.29 8.08 21.89
CA VAL A 479 -3.81 7.45 23.13
C VAL A 479 -4.45 6.08 23.32
N ARG A 480 -5.75 5.98 23.10
CA ARG A 480 -6.50 4.72 23.17
C ARG A 480 -5.95 3.70 22.18
N ASP A 481 -5.76 4.09 20.92
CA ASP A 481 -5.27 3.19 19.88
C ASP A 481 -3.86 2.72 20.18
N ALA A 482 -2.99 3.60 20.68
CA ALA A 482 -1.64 3.25 21.08
C ALA A 482 -1.64 2.22 22.25
N LEU A 483 -2.49 2.39 23.26
CA LEU A 483 -2.67 1.41 24.35
C LEU A 483 -3.29 0.09 23.86
N SER A 484 -4.27 0.16 22.96
CA SER A 484 -4.97 -1.00 22.40
C SER A 484 -4.03 -1.89 21.56
N GLN A 485 -3.07 -1.28 20.85
CA GLN A 485 -2.13 -1.97 19.96
C GLN A 485 -0.87 -2.48 20.65
N ASN A 486 -0.51 -1.95 21.81
CA ASN A 486 0.68 -2.32 22.57
C ASN A 486 0.32 -3.13 23.83
N ASP A 487 1.30 -3.81 24.44
CA ASP A 487 1.07 -4.70 25.59
C ASP A 487 1.01 -4.01 26.95
N LEU A 488 1.26 -2.70 27.05
CA LEU A 488 0.94 -1.95 28.25
C LEU A 488 -0.60 -1.79 28.32
N LYS A 489 -1.24 -2.62 29.14
CA LYS A 489 -2.70 -2.70 29.23
C LYS A 489 -3.24 -2.00 30.48
N LEU A 490 -4.53 -1.69 30.46
CA LEU A 490 -5.26 -1.20 31.61
C LEU A 490 -5.59 -2.38 32.53
N PRO A 491 -5.30 -2.32 33.84
CA PRO A 491 -5.84 -3.29 34.78
C PRO A 491 -7.36 -3.14 34.89
N ASP A 492 -8.01 -4.14 35.49
CA ASP A 492 -9.44 -4.10 35.80
C ASP A 492 -9.76 -2.94 36.78
N LEU A 493 -10.99 -2.44 36.72
CA LEU A 493 -11.44 -1.32 37.54
C LEU A 493 -11.42 -1.71 39.02
N SER A 494 -10.78 -0.87 39.83
CA SER A 494 -10.57 -1.11 41.27
C SER A 494 -11.81 -0.83 42.14
N GLY A 495 -12.85 -0.17 41.59
CA GLY A 495 -14.13 0.03 42.30
C GLY A 495 -15.08 1.06 41.67
N VAL A 496 -16.21 1.33 42.37
CA VAL A 496 -17.30 2.24 41.92
C VAL A 496 -16.84 3.69 41.76
N VAL A 497 -15.85 4.13 42.55
CA VAL A 497 -15.29 5.47 42.44
C VAL A 497 -14.55 5.66 41.11
N GLU A 498 -13.81 4.64 40.66
CA GLU A 498 -13.12 4.65 39.36
C GLU A 498 -14.11 4.63 38.20
N LEU A 499 -15.24 3.94 38.36
CA LEU A 499 -16.33 3.96 37.39
C LEU A 499 -16.94 5.36 37.19
N VAL A 500 -17.19 6.09 38.29
CA VAL A 500 -17.79 7.44 38.24
C VAL A 500 -16.78 8.47 37.76
N SER A 501 -15.55 8.41 38.29
CA SER A 501 -14.48 9.33 37.92
C SER A 501 -13.94 9.07 36.51
N GLY A 502 -14.07 7.85 35.99
CA GLY A 502 -13.55 7.37 34.72
C GLY A 502 -12.27 6.56 34.90
N ASP A 503 -12.08 5.55 34.05
CA ASP A 503 -10.89 4.69 34.01
C ASP A 503 -9.58 5.47 33.82
N LYS A 504 -8.44 4.77 33.90
CA LYS A 504 -7.11 5.36 33.71
C LYS A 504 -6.97 6.11 32.39
N LEU A 505 -7.62 5.67 31.30
CA LEU A 505 -7.62 6.38 30.01
C LEU A 505 -8.37 7.72 30.09
N LEU A 506 -9.56 7.77 30.69
CA LEU A 506 -10.32 9.02 30.88
C LEU A 506 -9.61 9.98 31.85
N ARG A 507 -8.88 9.46 32.83
CA ARG A 507 -7.99 10.26 33.69
C ARG A 507 -6.81 10.82 32.91
N ALA A 508 -6.18 10.01 32.06
CA ALA A 508 -5.10 10.43 31.17
C ALA A 508 -5.58 11.52 30.19
N ASP A 509 -6.76 11.37 29.58
CA ASP A 509 -7.36 12.37 28.68
C ASP A 509 -7.50 13.75 29.35
N ARG A 510 -7.94 13.80 30.60
CA ARG A 510 -8.03 15.05 31.36
C ARG A 510 -6.66 15.65 31.68
N LYS A 511 -5.72 14.83 32.17
CA LYS A 511 -4.38 15.30 32.59
C LYS A 511 -3.51 15.69 31.40
N LEU A 512 -3.53 14.94 30.29
CA LEU A 512 -2.86 15.31 29.03
C LEU A 512 -3.42 16.62 28.46
N GLY A 513 -4.73 16.86 28.58
CA GLY A 513 -5.34 18.14 28.19
C GLY A 513 -4.79 19.36 28.92
N ILE A 514 -4.26 19.17 30.14
CA ILE A 514 -3.62 20.21 30.94
C ILE A 514 -2.11 20.25 30.65
N ALA A 515 -1.44 19.09 30.66
CA ALA A 515 0.01 18.99 30.51
C ALA A 515 0.52 19.39 29.12
N LEU A 516 -0.28 19.13 28.07
CA LEU A 516 0.03 19.40 26.67
C LEU A 516 -0.95 20.44 26.10
N GLU A 517 -1.15 21.54 26.83
CA GLU A 517 -2.14 22.57 26.49
C GLU A 517 -1.94 23.09 25.05
N GLY A 518 -2.98 23.02 24.24
CA GLY A 518 -2.98 23.45 22.84
C GLY A 518 -2.54 22.38 21.82
N VAL A 519 -1.80 21.36 22.26
CA VAL A 519 -1.38 20.19 21.46
C VAL A 519 -2.34 19.03 21.65
N TYR A 520 -2.76 18.75 22.90
CA TYR A 520 -3.73 17.69 23.19
C TYR A 520 -5.17 18.16 23.00
N ARG A 521 -5.97 17.36 22.30
CA ARG A 521 -7.40 17.56 22.03
C ARG A 521 -8.19 16.53 22.83
N PRO A 522 -8.87 16.96 23.91
CA PRO A 522 -9.61 16.03 24.74
C PRO A 522 -10.76 15.36 23.97
N GLY A 523 -11.09 14.13 24.36
CA GLY A 523 -12.16 13.35 23.76
C GLY A 523 -13.50 14.07 23.77
N ALA A 524 -14.25 13.95 22.65
CA ALA A 524 -15.63 14.41 22.58
C ALA A 524 -16.53 13.67 23.58
N ILE A 525 -17.70 14.24 23.90
CA ILE A 525 -18.60 13.67 24.91
C ILE A 525 -18.98 12.24 24.55
N TYR A 526 -19.32 11.96 23.29
CA TYR A 526 -19.71 10.63 22.85
C TYR A 526 -18.58 9.60 23.04
N LEU A 527 -17.31 9.95 22.74
CA LEU A 527 -16.14 9.07 22.96
C LEU A 527 -15.91 8.77 24.45
N ARG A 528 -16.08 9.77 25.31
CA ARG A 528 -15.93 9.59 26.76
C ARG A 528 -17.05 8.74 27.34
N MET A 529 -18.27 8.90 26.84
CA MET A 529 -19.43 8.11 27.26
C MET A 529 -19.30 6.65 26.78
N THR A 530 -18.91 6.42 25.52
CA THR A 530 -18.69 5.06 25.02
C THR A 530 -17.54 4.37 25.75
N GLN A 531 -16.44 5.07 26.03
CA GLN A 531 -15.35 4.52 26.86
C GLN A 531 -15.86 4.12 28.25
N ARG A 532 -16.60 5.00 28.93
CA ARG A 532 -17.16 4.72 30.26
C ARG A 532 -18.11 3.52 30.23
N LEU A 533 -19.04 3.46 29.28
CA LEU A 533 -19.94 2.30 29.14
C LEU A 533 -19.18 1.02 28.83
N SER A 534 -18.17 1.08 27.97
CA SER A 534 -17.33 -0.08 27.65
C SER A 534 -16.46 -0.54 28.82
N SER A 535 -16.07 0.36 29.72
CA SER A 535 -15.31 0.00 30.92
C SER A 535 -16.12 -0.88 31.88
N LEU A 536 -17.45 -0.70 31.93
CA LEU A 536 -18.37 -1.61 32.63
C LEU A 536 -18.53 -2.96 31.92
N ALA A 537 -18.42 -2.97 30.60
CA ALA A 537 -18.58 -4.18 29.82
C ALA A 537 -17.29 -5.02 29.81
N PHE A 538 -16.12 -4.40 29.85
CA PHE A 538 -14.83 -5.06 29.57
C PHE A 538 -13.82 -4.99 30.71
N GLY A 539 -13.90 -3.95 31.55
CA GLY A 539 -12.97 -3.68 32.66
C GLY A 539 -13.45 -4.18 34.02
N VAL A 540 -14.52 -4.98 34.05
CA VAL A 540 -14.98 -5.71 35.25
C VAL A 540 -15.26 -7.17 34.88
N PRO A 541 -14.91 -8.13 35.75
CA PRO A 541 -15.06 -9.56 35.45
C PRO A 541 -16.50 -9.98 35.09
N THR A 542 -17.50 -9.43 35.80
CA THR A 542 -18.92 -9.75 35.58
C THR A 542 -19.44 -9.21 34.25
N GLY A 543 -19.07 -7.98 33.89
CA GLY A 543 -19.39 -7.39 32.59
C GLY A 543 -18.77 -8.20 31.46
N ARG A 544 -17.50 -8.58 31.60
CA ARG A 544 -16.77 -9.38 30.61
C ARG A 544 -17.44 -10.74 30.40
N PHE A 545 -17.81 -11.40 31.49
CA PHE A 545 -18.54 -12.66 31.44
C PHE A 545 -19.86 -12.50 30.67
N LEU A 546 -20.68 -11.49 31.01
CA LEU A 546 -21.95 -11.24 30.33
C LEU A 546 -21.75 -11.00 28.83
N VAL A 547 -20.74 -10.20 28.44
CA VAL A 547 -20.47 -9.92 27.03
C VAL A 547 -20.02 -11.17 26.28
N GLN A 548 -19.04 -11.90 26.82
CA GLN A 548 -18.41 -13.04 26.14
C GLN A 548 -19.30 -14.27 26.04
N TYR A 549 -20.13 -14.52 27.06
CA TYR A 549 -20.91 -15.75 27.16
C TYR A 549 -22.41 -15.55 26.88
N VAL A 550 -22.92 -14.31 26.95
CA VAL A 550 -24.34 -14.03 26.72
C VAL A 550 -24.55 -13.12 25.51
N VAL A 551 -24.04 -11.88 25.55
CA VAL A 551 -24.34 -10.86 24.54
C VAL A 551 -23.79 -11.24 23.16
N LEU A 552 -22.50 -11.61 23.07
CA LEU A 552 -21.88 -11.94 21.79
C LEU A 552 -22.48 -13.21 21.14
N PRO A 553 -22.61 -14.35 21.84
CA PRO A 553 -23.13 -15.56 21.21
C PRO A 553 -24.62 -15.47 20.88
N PHE A 554 -25.47 -15.09 21.85
CA PHE A 554 -26.92 -15.11 21.66
C PHE A 554 -27.45 -13.84 21.01
N GLY A 555 -26.89 -12.68 21.34
CA GLY A 555 -27.21 -11.43 20.64
C GLY A 555 -26.73 -11.45 19.19
N GLY A 556 -25.54 -12.00 18.93
CA GLY A 556 -25.03 -12.24 17.58
C GLY A 556 -25.90 -13.22 16.78
N ALA A 557 -26.34 -14.32 17.41
CA ALA A 557 -27.27 -15.28 16.80
C ALA A 557 -28.63 -14.65 16.45
N TYR A 558 -29.20 -13.87 17.39
CA TYR A 558 -30.45 -13.15 17.19
C TYR A 558 -30.35 -12.20 15.99
N LEU A 559 -29.33 -11.32 15.96
CA LEU A 559 -29.14 -10.37 14.88
C LEU A 559 -28.87 -11.05 13.53
N GLY A 560 -28.07 -12.12 13.52
CA GLY A 560 -27.78 -12.88 12.30
C GLY A 560 -29.01 -13.57 11.71
N LEU A 561 -29.81 -14.22 12.55
CA LEU A 561 -31.04 -14.89 12.11
C LEU A 561 -32.10 -13.90 11.66
N GLU A 562 -32.24 -12.77 12.37
CA GLU A 562 -33.16 -11.71 11.97
C GLU A 562 -32.76 -11.09 10.63
N ALA A 563 -31.47 -10.88 10.40
CA ALA A 563 -30.95 -10.43 9.10
C ALA A 563 -31.30 -11.41 7.97
N ILE A 564 -31.15 -12.72 8.21
CA ILE A 564 -31.53 -13.76 7.22
C ILE A 564 -33.03 -13.73 6.96
N ARG A 565 -33.85 -13.65 8.01
CA ARG A 565 -35.32 -13.57 7.90
C ARG A 565 -35.75 -12.41 7.02
N HIS A 566 -35.14 -11.23 7.19
CA HIS A 566 -35.43 -10.06 6.36
C HIS A 566 -34.92 -10.18 4.91
N VAL A 567 -33.74 -10.80 4.69
CA VAL A 567 -33.23 -11.05 3.34
C VAL A 567 -34.16 -11.99 2.57
N VAL A 568 -34.57 -13.09 3.20
CA VAL A 568 -35.50 -14.06 2.60
C VAL A 568 -36.87 -13.41 2.37
N GLY A 569 -37.40 -12.68 3.36
CA GLY A 569 -38.66 -11.94 3.22
C GLY A 569 -38.65 -10.91 2.09
N GLY A 570 -37.53 -10.21 1.87
CA GLY A 570 -37.37 -9.27 0.76
C GLY A 570 -37.34 -9.93 -0.61
N ILE A 571 -36.70 -11.10 -0.73
CA ILE A 571 -36.64 -11.88 -1.99
C ILE A 571 -38.01 -12.50 -2.30
N VAL A 572 -38.63 -13.13 -1.31
CA VAL A 572 -39.95 -13.75 -1.45
C VAL A 572 -41.05 -12.70 -1.68
N GLY A 573 -40.96 -11.55 -1.02
CA GLY A 573 -41.86 -10.41 -1.23
C GLY A 573 -41.71 -9.79 -2.62
N ALA A 574 -40.49 -9.70 -3.15
CA ALA A 574 -40.25 -9.26 -4.53
C ALA A 574 -40.76 -10.28 -5.56
N GLU A 575 -40.63 -11.59 -5.29
CA GLU A 575 -41.24 -12.65 -6.11
C GLU A 575 -42.77 -12.61 -6.06
N ALA A 576 -43.37 -12.33 -4.90
CA ALA A 576 -44.83 -12.19 -4.76
C ALA A 576 -45.35 -10.95 -5.49
N ALA A 577 -44.64 -9.81 -5.42
CA ALA A 577 -44.98 -8.58 -6.14
C ALA A 577 -44.85 -8.71 -7.66
N SER A 578 -43.92 -9.55 -8.14
CA SER A 578 -43.69 -9.80 -9.57
C SER A 578 -44.59 -10.89 -10.17
N ARG A 579 -45.26 -11.70 -9.35
CA ARG A 579 -46.21 -12.75 -9.80
C ARG A 579 -47.66 -12.28 -9.98
N GLY A 580 -47.95 -10.98 -9.88
CA GLY A 580 -49.21 -10.42 -10.37
C GLY A 580 -50.48 -10.98 -9.71
N SER A 581 -50.69 -10.76 -8.42
CA SER A 581 -52.04 -10.62 -7.87
C SER A 581 -52.22 -9.16 -7.46
N GLY A 582 -52.88 -8.39 -8.32
CA GLY A 582 -53.17 -6.96 -8.17
C GLY A 582 -54.18 -6.63 -7.08
N GLN A 583 -54.02 -7.20 -5.89
CA GLN A 583 -54.77 -6.82 -4.72
C GLN A 583 -53.78 -6.71 -3.55
N PRO A 584 -53.46 -5.49 -3.07
CA PRO A 584 -52.77 -5.36 -1.81
C PRO A 584 -53.63 -6.08 -0.76
N PRO A 585 -53.07 -6.94 0.10
CA PRO A 585 -53.82 -7.41 1.26
C PRO A 585 -54.35 -6.16 1.99
N PRO A 586 -55.59 -6.15 2.50
CA PRO A 586 -56.07 -5.03 3.28
C PRO A 586 -55.05 -4.79 4.40
N ALA A 587 -54.37 -3.65 4.32
CA ALA A 587 -53.54 -3.16 5.39
C ALA A 587 -54.48 -2.78 6.51
N ASP A 588 -54.90 -3.77 7.30
CA ASP A 588 -55.41 -3.55 8.63
C ASP A 588 -54.18 -3.24 9.49
N PRO A 589 -53.90 -1.95 9.82
CA PRO A 589 -52.68 -1.57 10.53
C PRO A 589 -52.66 -2.13 11.96
N LEU A 590 -53.79 -2.71 12.40
CA LEU A 590 -53.99 -3.28 13.72
C LEU A 590 -53.93 -4.83 13.74
N ALA A 591 -53.88 -5.52 12.59
CA ALA A 591 -53.90 -6.98 12.55
C ALA A 591 -52.50 -7.65 12.53
N GLU A 592 -51.46 -6.99 12.01
CA GLU A 592 -50.09 -7.54 12.01
C GLU A 592 -49.27 -7.17 13.26
N THR A 593 -49.84 -6.39 14.17
CA THR A 593 -49.24 -6.13 15.49
C THR A 593 -50.05 -6.84 16.57
N SER A 594 -49.91 -8.16 16.62
CA SER A 594 -49.98 -8.87 17.90
C SER A 594 -48.55 -8.93 18.49
N PRO A 595 -48.11 -7.93 19.28
CA PRO A 595 -46.82 -7.99 19.94
C PRO A 595 -46.92 -8.90 21.17
N THR A 596 -47.10 -10.22 21.04
CA THR A 596 -46.92 -11.22 22.14
C THR A 596 -47.25 -12.66 21.70
N ALA A 597 -46.61 -13.18 20.66
CA ALA A 597 -46.40 -14.62 20.56
C ALA A 597 -44.91 -14.87 20.53
N LEU A 598 -44.37 -15.41 21.62
CA LEU A 598 -42.99 -15.91 21.66
C LEU A 598 -42.84 -16.88 20.48
N ASN A 599 -42.15 -16.46 19.41
CA ASN A 599 -41.88 -17.33 18.27
C ASN A 599 -40.83 -18.35 18.74
N TRP A 600 -41.30 -19.39 19.41
CA TRP A 600 -40.49 -20.47 19.97
C TRP A 600 -39.54 -21.09 18.94
N PRO A 601 -39.95 -21.34 17.66
CA PRO A 601 -39.03 -21.77 16.62
C PRO A 601 -37.87 -20.80 16.38
N PHE A 602 -38.15 -19.49 16.35
CA PHE A 602 -37.11 -18.48 16.20
C PHE A 602 -36.19 -18.42 17.42
N LEU A 603 -36.74 -18.40 18.63
CA LEU A 603 -35.93 -18.41 19.86
C LEU A 603 -35.11 -19.70 20.03
N ALA A 604 -35.65 -20.85 19.64
CA ALA A 604 -34.89 -22.11 19.60
C ALA A 604 -33.75 -22.03 18.58
N SER A 605 -33.98 -21.41 17.42
CA SER A 605 -32.93 -21.17 16.43
C SER A 605 -31.85 -20.24 16.98
N VAL A 606 -32.23 -19.16 17.68
CA VAL A 606 -31.28 -18.26 18.37
C VAL A 606 -30.48 -19.00 19.43
N LEU A 607 -31.12 -19.89 20.20
CA LEU A 607 -30.44 -20.71 21.21
C LEU A 607 -29.44 -21.67 20.55
N ILE A 608 -29.84 -22.39 19.51
CA ILE A 608 -28.98 -23.36 18.80
C ILE A 608 -27.79 -22.65 18.16
N VAL A 609 -28.04 -21.57 17.40
CA VAL A 609 -26.97 -20.79 16.77
C VAL A 609 -26.11 -20.10 17.82
N GLY A 610 -26.69 -19.62 18.92
CA GLY A 610 -25.97 -19.02 20.04
C GLY A 610 -25.04 -20.01 20.75
N VAL A 611 -25.50 -21.23 21.01
CA VAL A 611 -24.65 -22.31 21.55
C VAL A 611 -23.55 -22.69 20.56
N LEU A 612 -23.86 -22.78 19.27
CA LEU A 612 -22.86 -23.01 18.22
C LEU A 612 -21.78 -21.91 18.23
N LEU A 613 -22.18 -20.64 18.26
CA LEU A 613 -21.27 -19.49 18.35
C LEU A 613 -20.44 -19.53 19.63
N LEU A 614 -21.02 -19.89 20.76
CA LEU A 614 -20.32 -20.04 22.04
C LEU A 614 -19.24 -21.14 21.96
N LEU A 615 -19.55 -22.29 21.35
CA LEU A 615 -18.58 -23.36 21.11
C LEU A 615 -17.45 -22.92 20.15
N ILE A 616 -17.79 -22.17 19.11
CA ILE A 616 -16.80 -21.59 18.18
C ILE A 616 -15.90 -20.59 18.92
N MET A 617 -16.46 -19.71 19.74
CA MET A 617 -15.68 -18.66 20.42
C MET A 617 -14.73 -19.22 21.49
N HIS A 618 -15.22 -20.15 22.31
CA HIS A 618 -14.53 -20.53 23.56
C HIS A 618 -13.89 -21.92 23.54
N ARG A 619 -14.14 -22.76 22.52
CA ARG A 619 -13.54 -24.12 22.44
C ARG A 619 -12.62 -24.27 21.22
N PRO A 620 -11.29 -24.15 21.37
CA PRO A 620 -10.35 -24.26 20.25
C PRO A 620 -10.42 -25.62 19.54
N LYS A 621 -10.63 -26.71 20.29
CA LYS A 621 -10.82 -28.06 19.73
C LYS A 621 -12.03 -28.14 18.79
N PHE A 622 -13.14 -27.46 19.15
CA PHE A 622 -14.34 -27.40 18.31
C PHE A 622 -14.09 -26.58 17.03
N ARG A 623 -13.44 -25.40 17.14
CA ARG A 623 -13.02 -24.62 15.95
C ARG A 623 -12.17 -25.44 14.99
N ALA A 624 -11.16 -26.12 15.51
CA ALA A 624 -10.27 -26.96 14.71
C ALA A 624 -11.01 -28.14 14.08
N TRP A 625 -11.98 -28.74 14.79
CA TRP A 625 -12.84 -29.77 14.22
C TRP A 625 -13.75 -29.22 13.11
N LEU A 626 -14.46 -28.12 13.36
CA LEU A 626 -15.37 -27.49 12.39
C LEU A 626 -14.64 -27.05 11.13
N GLY A 627 -13.48 -26.38 11.28
CA GLY A 627 -12.63 -25.98 10.16
C GLY A 627 -12.13 -27.17 9.34
N ARG A 628 -11.69 -28.26 10.00
CA ARG A 628 -11.29 -29.50 9.30
C ARG A 628 -12.45 -30.12 8.54
N THR A 629 -13.64 -30.17 9.12
CA THR A 629 -14.84 -30.72 8.47
C THR A 629 -15.25 -29.89 7.26
N LEU A 630 -15.29 -28.56 7.39
CA LEU A 630 -15.59 -27.65 6.29
C LEU A 630 -14.54 -27.74 5.17
N LEU A 631 -13.26 -27.84 5.51
CA LEU A 631 -12.19 -27.99 4.52
C LEU A 631 -12.26 -29.34 3.80
N LYS A 632 -12.59 -30.42 4.51
CA LYS A 632 -12.84 -31.74 3.89
C LYS A 632 -14.03 -31.67 2.92
N LEU A 633 -15.12 -31.03 3.33
CA LEU A 633 -16.30 -30.83 2.49
C LEU A 633 -15.95 -29.99 1.24
N TRP A 634 -15.22 -28.88 1.41
CA TRP A 634 -14.76 -28.05 0.29
C TRP A 634 -13.84 -28.83 -0.66
N ARG A 635 -12.85 -29.57 -0.13
CA ARG A 635 -11.97 -30.41 -0.95
C ARG A 635 -12.74 -31.48 -1.69
N PHE A 636 -13.74 -32.09 -1.07
CA PHE A 636 -14.63 -33.06 -1.70
C PHE A 636 -15.44 -32.41 -2.84
N LEU A 637 -16.08 -31.27 -2.58
CA LEU A 637 -16.84 -30.51 -3.57
C LEU A 637 -15.95 -30.04 -4.74
N ARG A 638 -14.77 -29.49 -4.45
CA ARG A 638 -13.80 -29.09 -5.47
C ARG A 638 -13.33 -30.29 -6.30
N LYS A 639 -13.04 -31.42 -5.65
CA LYS A 639 -12.66 -32.64 -6.35
C LYS A 639 -13.77 -33.08 -7.30
N LEU A 640 -15.01 -33.04 -6.86
CA LEU A 640 -16.18 -33.46 -7.63
C LEU A 640 -16.50 -32.52 -8.80
N VAL A 641 -16.47 -31.21 -8.58
CA VAL A 641 -16.92 -30.18 -9.54
C VAL A 641 -15.80 -29.69 -10.46
N VAL A 642 -14.54 -29.67 -9.99
CA VAL A 642 -13.42 -29.03 -10.70
C VAL A 642 -12.35 -30.04 -11.09
N ASP A 643 -11.78 -30.76 -10.11
CA ASP A 643 -10.58 -31.56 -10.37
C ASP A 643 -10.91 -32.82 -11.19
N LEU A 644 -12.03 -33.51 -10.90
CA LEU A 644 -12.44 -34.72 -11.62
C LEU A 644 -12.74 -34.44 -13.11
N PRO A 645 -13.54 -33.41 -13.49
CA PRO A 645 -13.70 -33.05 -14.91
C PRO A 645 -12.37 -32.66 -15.59
N ALA A 646 -11.52 -31.89 -14.91
CA ALA A 646 -10.23 -31.46 -15.45
C ALA A 646 -9.27 -32.65 -15.65
N GLU A 647 -9.25 -33.61 -14.72
CA GLU A 647 -8.44 -34.82 -14.81
C GLU A 647 -8.89 -35.71 -15.97
N ILE A 648 -10.20 -35.83 -16.20
CA ILE A 648 -10.77 -36.51 -17.38
C ILE A 648 -10.30 -35.80 -18.66
N LEU A 649 -10.41 -34.47 -18.75
CA LEU A 649 -10.00 -33.68 -19.92
C LEU A 649 -8.49 -33.75 -20.21
N ARG A 650 -7.64 -33.96 -19.19
CA ARG A 650 -6.18 -34.06 -19.33
C ARG A 650 -5.70 -35.43 -19.81
N LYS A 651 -6.54 -36.47 -19.80
CA LYS A 651 -6.12 -37.82 -20.20
C LYS A 651 -5.66 -37.81 -21.68
N PRO A 652 -4.54 -38.47 -22.03
CA PRO A 652 -3.96 -38.40 -23.38
C PRO A 652 -4.91 -38.82 -24.51
N TRP A 653 -5.80 -39.78 -24.23
CA TRP A 653 -6.81 -40.24 -25.20
C TRP A 653 -7.95 -39.24 -25.38
N VAL A 654 -8.37 -38.55 -24.30
CA VAL A 654 -9.38 -37.48 -24.37
C VAL A 654 -8.81 -36.30 -25.15
N ARG A 655 -7.58 -35.87 -24.83
CA ARG A 655 -6.89 -34.84 -25.62
C ARG A 655 -6.73 -35.22 -27.08
N ARG A 656 -6.33 -36.46 -27.41
CA ARG A 656 -6.26 -36.92 -28.81
C ARG A 656 -7.60 -36.82 -29.55
N VAL A 657 -8.71 -37.09 -28.88
CA VAL A 657 -10.05 -36.90 -29.46
C VAL A 657 -10.38 -35.41 -29.60
N LEU A 658 -10.17 -34.61 -28.56
CA LEU A 658 -10.46 -33.17 -28.55
C LEU A 658 -9.59 -32.36 -29.54
N ASP A 659 -8.36 -32.80 -29.78
CA ASP A 659 -7.39 -32.20 -30.70
C ASP A 659 -7.50 -32.77 -32.13
N SER A 660 -8.39 -33.75 -32.36
CA SER A 660 -8.61 -34.32 -33.70
C SER A 660 -9.31 -33.32 -34.62
N GLN A 661 -8.97 -33.34 -35.92
CA GLN A 661 -9.65 -32.54 -36.93
C GLN A 661 -11.16 -32.85 -36.98
N THR A 662 -11.54 -34.11 -36.79
CA THR A 662 -12.94 -34.56 -36.77
C THR A 662 -13.72 -33.93 -35.63
N PHE A 663 -13.12 -33.85 -34.43
CA PHE A 663 -13.75 -33.17 -33.30
C PHE A 663 -13.75 -31.65 -33.47
N ALA A 664 -12.74 -31.05 -34.10
CA ALA A 664 -12.74 -29.63 -34.40
C ALA A 664 -13.92 -29.24 -35.32
N VAL A 665 -14.20 -30.05 -36.34
CA VAL A 665 -15.39 -29.90 -37.20
C VAL A 665 -16.67 -30.08 -36.38
N PHE A 666 -16.78 -31.18 -35.62
CA PHE A 666 -17.94 -31.42 -34.75
C PHE A 666 -18.19 -30.27 -33.76
N ARG A 667 -17.13 -29.73 -33.15
CA ARG A 667 -17.20 -28.62 -32.20
C ARG A 667 -17.68 -27.34 -32.87
N ASN A 668 -17.14 -27.01 -34.04
CA ASN A 668 -17.44 -25.75 -34.73
C ASN A 668 -18.84 -25.76 -35.40
N TYR A 669 -19.29 -26.91 -35.91
CA TYR A 669 -20.56 -27.03 -36.62
C TYR A 669 -21.71 -27.59 -35.77
N ILE A 670 -21.47 -28.18 -34.60
CA ILE A 670 -22.54 -28.76 -33.76
C ILE A 670 -22.49 -28.19 -32.35
N VAL A 671 -21.38 -28.36 -31.63
CA VAL A 671 -21.32 -28.01 -30.19
C VAL A 671 -21.44 -26.50 -29.97
N ARG A 672 -20.66 -25.68 -30.69
CA ARG A 672 -20.66 -24.22 -30.51
C ARG A 672 -22.03 -23.59 -30.83
N PRO A 673 -22.66 -23.85 -31.99
CA PRO A 673 -23.99 -23.32 -32.29
C PRO A 673 -25.06 -23.82 -31.30
N ALA A 674 -24.93 -25.06 -30.80
CA ALA A 674 -25.84 -25.61 -29.80
C ALA A 674 -25.76 -24.84 -28.47
N VAL A 675 -24.55 -24.52 -27.99
CA VAL A 675 -24.35 -23.74 -26.76
C VAL A 675 -24.95 -22.34 -26.90
N VAL A 676 -24.72 -21.64 -28.01
CA VAL A 676 -25.31 -20.30 -28.24
C VAL A 676 -26.83 -20.38 -28.29
N SER A 677 -27.38 -21.41 -28.95
CA SER A 677 -28.83 -21.63 -29.02
C SER A 677 -29.45 -21.94 -27.65
N LEU A 678 -28.75 -22.71 -26.81
CA LEU A 678 -29.17 -23.03 -25.45
C LEU A 678 -29.14 -21.80 -24.53
N ILE A 679 -28.10 -20.96 -24.65
CA ILE A 679 -28.02 -19.70 -23.91
C ILE A 679 -29.16 -18.77 -24.32
N ALA A 680 -29.40 -18.61 -25.62
CA ALA A 680 -30.51 -17.80 -26.12
C ALA A 680 -31.87 -18.31 -25.62
N ALA A 681 -32.06 -19.63 -25.58
CA ALA A 681 -33.25 -20.27 -25.00
C ALA A 681 -33.40 -19.96 -23.51
N GLY A 682 -32.31 -20.04 -22.73
CA GLY A 682 -32.32 -19.71 -21.30
C GLY A 682 -32.64 -18.24 -21.02
N VAL A 683 -32.12 -17.33 -21.85
CA VAL A 683 -32.43 -15.88 -21.75
C VAL A 683 -33.88 -15.62 -22.11
N ALA A 684 -34.39 -16.24 -23.18
CA ALA A 684 -35.80 -16.11 -23.55
C ALA A 684 -36.73 -16.62 -22.45
N TRP A 685 -36.38 -17.75 -21.82
CA TRP A 685 -37.10 -18.27 -20.66
C TRP A 685 -37.09 -17.29 -19.48
N TRP A 686 -35.95 -16.67 -19.18
CA TRP A 686 -35.83 -15.67 -18.11
C TRP A 686 -36.63 -14.39 -18.38
N LEU A 687 -36.73 -13.97 -19.65
CA LEU A 687 -37.50 -12.81 -20.09
C LEU A 687 -38.99 -13.11 -20.31
N GLY A 688 -39.43 -14.36 -20.13
CA GLY A 688 -40.82 -14.79 -20.37
C GLY A 688 -41.22 -14.83 -21.85
N ALA A 689 -40.26 -14.86 -22.78
CA ALA A 689 -40.51 -14.90 -24.21
C ALA A 689 -40.80 -16.33 -24.71
N PRO A 690 -41.70 -16.50 -25.71
CA PRO A 690 -42.02 -17.82 -26.26
C PRO A 690 -40.85 -18.41 -27.05
N TRP A 691 -40.48 -19.66 -26.77
CA TRP A 691 -39.39 -20.38 -27.44
C TRP A 691 -39.90 -21.69 -28.06
N SER A 692 -40.28 -21.66 -29.34
CA SER A 692 -40.81 -22.85 -30.04
C SER A 692 -39.69 -23.78 -30.52
N ARG A 693 -40.01 -25.06 -30.74
CA ARG A 693 -39.05 -26.05 -31.28
C ARG A 693 -38.55 -25.66 -32.67
N ASP A 694 -39.44 -25.14 -33.52
CA ASP A 694 -39.09 -24.72 -34.88
C ASP A 694 -38.15 -23.51 -34.88
N PHE A 695 -38.41 -22.54 -34.00
CA PHE A 695 -37.52 -21.38 -33.82
C PHE A 695 -36.15 -21.81 -33.28
N ALA A 696 -36.10 -22.79 -32.36
CA ALA A 696 -34.83 -23.32 -31.84
C ALA A 696 -33.97 -23.96 -32.94
N VAL A 697 -34.57 -24.71 -33.87
CA VAL A 697 -33.86 -25.31 -35.01
C VAL A 697 -33.40 -24.25 -36.01
N GLN A 698 -34.27 -23.30 -36.35
CA GLN A 698 -33.93 -22.19 -37.26
C GLN A 698 -32.80 -21.32 -36.69
N PHE A 699 -32.88 -21.00 -35.40
CA PHE A 699 -31.85 -20.23 -34.69
C PHE A 699 -30.53 -21.00 -34.62
N PHE A 700 -30.56 -22.31 -34.35
CA PHE A 700 -29.37 -23.15 -34.39
C PHE A 700 -28.68 -23.13 -35.75
N LEU A 701 -29.44 -23.28 -36.84
CA LEU A 701 -28.89 -23.24 -38.20
C LEU A 701 -28.35 -21.84 -38.57
N ALA A 702 -29.07 -20.77 -38.21
CA ALA A 702 -28.64 -19.40 -38.43
C ALA A 702 -27.36 -19.07 -37.63
N ALA A 703 -27.29 -19.48 -36.36
CA ALA A 703 -26.11 -19.34 -35.52
C ALA A 703 -24.93 -20.13 -36.09
N ASN A 704 -25.17 -21.33 -36.63
CA ASN A 704 -24.13 -22.14 -37.28
C ASN A 704 -23.54 -21.46 -38.51
N LEU A 705 -24.39 -20.94 -39.41
CA LEU A 705 -23.94 -20.21 -40.60
C LEU A 705 -23.20 -18.93 -40.23
N PHE A 706 -23.74 -18.17 -39.28
CA PHE A 706 -23.13 -16.92 -38.80
C PHE A 706 -21.75 -17.18 -38.21
N LEU A 707 -21.64 -18.04 -37.18
CA LEU A 707 -20.39 -18.30 -36.44
C LEU A 707 -19.26 -18.87 -37.33
N ASN A 708 -19.59 -19.59 -38.40
CA ASN A 708 -18.59 -20.17 -39.31
C ASN A 708 -18.23 -19.26 -40.51
N SER A 709 -18.90 -18.10 -40.67
CA SER A 709 -18.60 -17.12 -41.73
C SER A 709 -17.38 -16.23 -41.41
N PRO A 710 -16.74 -15.56 -42.39
CA PRO A 710 -15.70 -14.56 -42.12
C PRO A 710 -16.17 -13.41 -41.21
N ILE A 711 -17.42 -12.95 -41.38
CA ILE A 711 -18.04 -11.88 -40.59
C ILE A 711 -18.28 -12.35 -39.16
N GLY A 712 -18.79 -13.57 -38.96
CA GLY A 712 -19.03 -14.11 -37.63
C GLY A 712 -17.75 -14.44 -36.88
N ARG A 713 -16.69 -14.89 -37.57
CA ARG A 713 -15.35 -15.02 -36.97
C ARG A 713 -14.81 -13.67 -36.51
N PHE A 714 -14.92 -12.63 -37.33
CA PHE A 714 -14.56 -11.26 -36.94
C PHE A 714 -15.37 -10.75 -35.75
N PHE A 715 -16.68 -11.00 -35.72
CA PHE A 715 -17.56 -10.62 -34.61
C PHE A 715 -17.29 -11.40 -33.32
N GLU A 716 -17.04 -12.72 -33.41
CA GLU A 716 -16.64 -13.57 -32.28
C GLU A 716 -15.33 -13.06 -31.67
N GLU A 717 -14.36 -12.71 -32.52
CA GLU A 717 -13.08 -12.14 -32.09
C GLU A 717 -13.27 -10.78 -31.40
N TRP A 718 -14.03 -9.87 -32.00
CA TRP A 718 -14.35 -8.57 -31.41
C TRP A 718 -15.07 -8.71 -30.06
N LEU A 719 -16.13 -9.54 -30.00
CA LEU A 719 -16.92 -9.75 -28.79
C LEU A 719 -16.11 -10.42 -27.70
N THR A 720 -15.29 -11.42 -28.04
CA THR A 720 -14.37 -12.06 -27.10
C THR A 720 -13.35 -11.05 -26.59
N ASP A 721 -12.80 -10.19 -27.45
CA ASP A 721 -11.89 -9.13 -27.04
C ASP A 721 -12.56 -8.12 -26.10
N VAL A 722 -13.80 -7.69 -26.39
CA VAL A 722 -14.57 -6.78 -25.53
C VAL A 722 -14.88 -7.45 -24.19
N LEU A 723 -15.36 -8.69 -24.19
CA LEU A 723 -15.70 -9.42 -22.97
C LEU A 723 -14.47 -9.76 -22.13
N VAL A 724 -13.36 -10.13 -22.76
CA VAL A 724 -12.09 -10.40 -22.07
C VAL A 724 -11.51 -9.11 -21.51
N ARG A 725 -11.49 -8.01 -22.27
CA ARG A 725 -11.08 -6.70 -21.76
C ARG A 725 -11.98 -6.25 -20.62
N ALA A 726 -13.31 -6.32 -20.79
CA ALA A 726 -14.27 -5.94 -19.75
C ALA A 726 -14.17 -6.82 -18.51
N TRP A 727 -14.03 -8.14 -18.64
CA TRP A 727 -13.85 -9.05 -17.50
C TRP A 727 -12.51 -8.87 -16.81
N HIS A 728 -11.44 -8.62 -17.57
CA HIS A 728 -10.11 -8.39 -17.01
C HIS A 728 -10.00 -7.05 -16.31
N GLU A 729 -10.51 -5.99 -16.96
CA GLU A 729 -10.72 -4.71 -16.34
C GLU A 729 -11.58 -4.89 -15.08
N LEU A 730 -12.70 -5.61 -15.13
CA LEU A 730 -13.57 -5.81 -13.98
C LEU A 730 -12.91 -6.59 -12.81
N ARG A 731 -12.31 -7.75 -13.10
CA ARG A 731 -11.78 -8.71 -12.12
C ARG A 731 -10.48 -8.25 -11.47
N ILE A 732 -9.55 -7.74 -12.27
CA ILE A 732 -8.17 -7.49 -11.80
C ILE A 732 -7.95 -6.01 -11.47
N ARG A 733 -8.59 -5.09 -12.19
CA ARG A 733 -8.40 -3.64 -11.97
C ARG A 733 -9.59 -3.01 -11.27
N VAL A 734 -10.82 -3.16 -11.75
CA VAL A 734 -11.94 -2.32 -11.33
C VAL A 734 -12.47 -2.74 -9.97
N LEU A 735 -12.65 -4.00 -9.60
CA LEU A 735 -13.15 -4.30 -8.25
C LEU A 735 -12.13 -3.95 -7.16
N ALA A 736 -10.89 -4.43 -7.30
CA ALA A 736 -9.84 -4.15 -6.33
C ALA A 736 -9.40 -2.67 -6.37
N ALA A 737 -9.28 -2.06 -7.55
CA ALA A 737 -8.94 -0.64 -7.67
C ALA A 737 -10.12 0.29 -7.40
N ALA A 738 -11.38 -0.07 -7.66
CA ALA A 738 -12.53 0.73 -7.21
C ALA A 738 -12.66 0.65 -5.70
N PHE A 739 -12.45 -0.52 -5.10
CA PHE A 739 -12.38 -0.64 -3.66
C PHE A 739 -11.23 0.21 -3.08
N HIS A 740 -10.01 0.06 -3.61
CA HIS A 740 -8.87 0.89 -3.22
C HIS A 740 -9.11 2.37 -3.48
N TRP A 741 -9.72 2.72 -4.60
CA TRP A 741 -10.05 4.10 -4.95
C TRP A 741 -11.09 4.66 -3.99
N ILE A 742 -12.13 3.90 -3.63
CA ILE A 742 -13.11 4.29 -2.60
C ILE A 742 -12.39 4.51 -1.27
N MET A 743 -11.51 3.58 -0.86
CA MET A 743 -10.73 3.72 0.37
C MET A 743 -9.77 4.93 0.33
N ASP A 744 -9.07 5.14 -0.77
CA ASP A 744 -8.13 6.25 -0.98
C ASP A 744 -8.86 7.59 -1.01
N VAL A 745 -9.99 7.67 -1.73
CA VAL A 745 -10.87 8.84 -1.77
C VAL A 745 -11.43 9.12 -0.38
N PHE A 746 -11.84 8.09 0.35
CA PHE A 746 -12.36 8.22 1.71
C PHE A 746 -11.28 8.70 2.69
N HIS A 747 -10.10 8.09 2.68
CA HIS A 747 -8.96 8.53 3.48
C HIS A 747 -8.58 9.97 3.14
N LEU A 748 -8.55 10.32 1.85
CA LEU A 748 -8.28 11.67 1.39
C LEU A 748 -9.38 12.65 1.83
N LEU A 749 -10.65 12.24 1.84
CA LEU A 749 -11.78 13.04 2.31
C LEU A 749 -11.72 13.26 3.82
N LEU A 750 -11.47 12.22 4.62
CA LEU A 750 -11.30 12.35 6.07
C LEU A 750 -10.10 13.24 6.40
N GLU A 751 -8.95 13.00 5.77
CA GLU A 751 -7.78 13.85 5.92
C GLU A 751 -8.08 15.29 5.49
N TRP A 752 -8.84 15.49 4.41
CA TRP A 752 -9.22 16.82 3.95
C TRP A 752 -10.14 17.52 4.95
N VAL A 753 -11.13 16.82 5.52
CA VAL A 753 -12.01 17.36 6.56
C VAL A 753 -11.20 17.73 7.79
N GLU A 754 -10.33 16.85 8.27
CA GLU A 754 -9.47 17.13 9.42
C GLU A 754 -8.54 18.31 9.15
N ARG A 755 -7.92 18.37 7.96
CA ARG A 755 -7.08 19.48 7.52
C ARG A 755 -7.88 20.77 7.43
N PHE A 756 -9.08 20.74 6.87
CA PHE A 756 -9.96 21.91 6.78
C PHE A 756 -10.33 22.42 8.18
N LEU A 757 -10.76 21.52 9.06
CA LEU A 757 -11.05 21.86 10.45
C LEU A 757 -9.83 22.47 11.14
N TYR A 758 -8.67 21.87 10.93
CA TYR A 758 -7.41 22.36 11.49
C TYR A 758 -6.97 23.72 10.90
N ILE A 759 -7.17 23.96 9.60
CA ILE A 759 -6.82 25.22 8.94
C ILE A 759 -7.66 26.36 9.53
N VAL A 760 -8.97 26.14 9.69
CA VAL A 760 -9.85 27.15 10.28
C VAL A 760 -9.54 27.32 11.77
N ASP A 761 -9.29 26.22 12.51
CA ASP A 761 -8.83 26.28 13.90
C ASP A 761 -7.55 27.14 13.99
N GLU A 762 -6.58 26.92 13.10
CA GLU A 762 -5.31 27.67 13.07
C GLU A 762 -5.50 29.15 12.71
N TRP A 763 -6.38 29.46 11.76
CA TRP A 763 -6.69 30.83 11.37
C TRP A 763 -7.34 31.62 12.50
N LEU A 764 -8.18 30.95 13.30
CA LEU A 764 -8.85 31.52 14.47
C LEU A 764 -7.96 31.54 15.72
N ARG A 765 -6.73 30.98 15.69
CA ARG A 765 -5.78 31.11 16.80
C ARG A 765 -5.36 32.58 16.98
N PHE A 766 -5.22 32.97 18.24
CA PHE A 766 -4.82 34.31 18.61
C PHE A 766 -3.29 34.46 18.53
N ARG A 767 -2.83 35.54 17.91
CA ARG A 767 -1.41 35.87 17.76
C ARG A 767 -1.10 37.22 18.39
N PRO A 768 0.07 37.39 19.05
CA PRO A 768 0.48 38.69 19.56
C PRO A 768 0.64 39.68 18.41
N GLY A 769 0.02 40.87 18.54
CA GLY A 769 -0.06 41.88 17.48
C GLY A 769 -1.40 41.94 16.73
N ASP A 770 -2.33 41.00 16.97
CA ASP A 770 -3.70 41.11 16.45
C ASP A 770 -4.40 42.38 17.02
N SER A 771 -5.06 43.18 16.17
CA SER A 771 -5.79 44.37 16.61
C SER A 771 -6.95 43.99 17.54
N ARG A 772 -7.34 44.86 18.48
CA ARG A 772 -8.41 44.56 19.45
C ARG A 772 -9.74 44.16 18.79
N ALA A 773 -10.09 44.82 17.67
CA ALA A 773 -11.26 44.48 16.87
C ALA A 773 -11.15 43.08 16.25
N PHE A 774 -9.97 42.74 15.73
CA PHE A 774 -9.70 41.43 15.14
C PHE A 774 -9.70 40.31 16.19
N VAL A 775 -9.20 40.56 17.39
CA VAL A 775 -9.30 39.64 18.53
C VAL A 775 -10.77 39.41 18.92
N GLY A 776 -11.57 40.48 19.00
CA GLY A 776 -13.01 40.36 19.27
C GLY A 776 -13.74 39.52 18.22
N ALA A 777 -13.46 39.78 16.93
CA ALA A 777 -14.02 39.01 15.83
C ALA A 777 -13.60 37.52 15.89
N LYS A 778 -12.31 37.23 16.14
CA LYS A 778 -11.80 35.86 16.32
C LYS A 778 -12.42 35.15 17.51
N LEU A 779 -12.74 35.86 18.60
CA LEU A 779 -13.39 35.27 19.77
C LEU A 779 -14.82 34.79 19.44
N VAL A 780 -15.62 35.65 18.81
CA VAL A 780 -17.00 35.33 18.42
C VAL A 780 -16.99 34.21 17.38
N LEU A 781 -16.22 34.39 16.30
CA LEU A 781 -16.13 33.42 15.22
C LEU A 781 -15.52 32.10 15.69
N GLY A 782 -14.53 32.14 16.58
CA GLY A 782 -13.93 30.97 17.23
C GLY A 782 -14.91 30.19 18.09
N THR A 783 -15.82 30.87 18.79
CA THR A 783 -16.84 30.21 19.62
C THR A 783 -17.90 29.52 18.75
N ILE A 784 -18.40 30.21 17.72
CA ILE A 784 -19.33 29.64 16.74
C ILE A 784 -18.66 28.47 16.02
N TRP A 785 -17.42 28.66 15.57
CA TRP A 785 -16.63 27.65 14.88
C TRP A 785 -16.38 26.43 15.75
N ALA A 786 -16.10 26.57 17.04
CA ALA A 786 -15.91 25.43 17.93
C ALA A 786 -17.17 24.54 18.00
N MET A 787 -18.37 25.14 18.00
CA MET A 787 -19.64 24.40 17.93
C MET A 787 -19.79 23.71 16.56
N VAL A 788 -19.56 24.44 15.47
CA VAL A 788 -19.64 23.89 14.11
C VAL A 788 -18.64 22.75 13.90
N ALA A 789 -17.38 22.93 14.31
CA ALA A 789 -16.33 21.92 14.23
C ALA A 789 -16.67 20.68 15.07
N TYR A 790 -17.29 20.86 16.24
CA TYR A 790 -17.79 19.73 17.04
C TYR A 790 -18.88 18.95 16.29
N VAL A 791 -19.87 19.64 15.71
CA VAL A 791 -20.94 19.01 14.93
C VAL A 791 -20.39 18.30 13.70
N ILE A 792 -19.47 18.92 12.96
CA ILE A 792 -18.82 18.29 11.80
C ILE A 792 -18.07 17.03 12.24
N ARG A 793 -17.26 17.07 13.31
CA ARG A 793 -16.57 15.87 13.81
C ARG A 793 -17.56 14.80 14.25
N PHE A 794 -18.63 15.17 14.95
CA PHE A 794 -19.68 14.24 15.36
C PHE A 794 -20.32 13.57 14.14
N CYS A 795 -20.83 14.34 13.18
CA CYS A 795 -21.46 13.80 11.98
C CYS A 795 -20.49 12.96 11.15
N MET A 796 -19.26 13.44 10.92
CA MET A 796 -18.30 12.74 10.08
C MET A 796 -17.79 11.45 10.73
N THR A 797 -17.41 11.45 12.00
CA THR A 797 -16.86 10.27 12.68
C THR A 797 -17.94 9.25 13.06
N LEU A 798 -19.10 9.70 13.53
CA LEU A 798 -20.13 8.82 14.09
C LEU A 798 -21.17 8.38 13.05
N LEU A 799 -21.56 9.27 12.13
CA LEU A 799 -22.70 9.02 11.21
C LEU A 799 -22.23 8.68 9.80
N VAL A 800 -21.31 9.47 9.23
CA VAL A 800 -20.92 9.36 7.81
C VAL A 800 -19.82 8.32 7.58
N GLU A 801 -18.72 8.39 8.33
CA GLU A 801 -17.57 7.49 8.17
C GLU A 801 -17.97 6.01 8.18
N PRO A 802 -18.75 5.52 9.17
CA PRO A 802 -19.12 4.11 9.20
C PRO A 802 -20.02 3.68 8.04
N GLN A 803 -20.82 4.61 7.49
CA GLN A 803 -21.72 4.32 6.37
C GLN A 803 -21.03 4.31 5.03
N VAL A 804 -20.03 5.15 4.81
CA VAL A 804 -19.34 5.25 3.53
C VAL A 804 -18.17 4.28 3.45
N ASN A 805 -17.46 4.06 4.56
CA ASN A 805 -16.31 3.17 4.60
C ASN A 805 -16.78 1.72 4.39
N PRO A 806 -16.42 1.05 3.28
CA PRO A 806 -16.92 -0.30 2.97
C PRO A 806 -16.62 -1.33 4.05
N ILE A 807 -15.48 -1.18 4.74
CA ILE A 807 -15.02 -2.07 5.82
C ILE A 807 -15.90 -1.91 7.07
N LYS A 808 -16.38 -0.69 7.32
CA LYS A 808 -17.28 -0.41 8.45
C LYS A 808 -18.75 -0.62 8.08
N HIS A 809 -19.10 -0.40 6.82
CA HIS A 809 -20.44 -0.49 6.28
C HIS A 809 -20.93 -1.94 6.25
N PHE A 810 -20.15 -2.82 5.61
CA PHE A 810 -20.40 -4.26 5.60
C PHE A 810 -19.65 -4.90 6.78
N PRO A 811 -20.27 -5.64 7.72
CA PRO A 811 -21.63 -6.19 7.72
C PRO A 811 -22.66 -5.43 8.57
N VAL A 812 -22.22 -4.60 9.53
CA VAL A 812 -23.09 -4.10 10.62
C VAL A 812 -24.06 -3.03 10.14
N VAL A 813 -23.57 -2.00 9.45
CA VAL A 813 -24.40 -0.87 9.03
C VAL A 813 -25.46 -1.30 8.04
N THR A 814 -25.14 -2.22 7.12
CA THR A 814 -26.11 -2.78 6.17
C THR A 814 -27.22 -3.54 6.89
N VAL A 815 -26.88 -4.34 7.91
CA VAL A 815 -27.89 -5.06 8.72
C VAL A 815 -28.74 -4.08 9.52
N SER A 816 -28.13 -3.07 10.15
CA SER A 816 -28.85 -2.02 10.88
C SER A 816 -29.83 -1.26 9.98
N HIS A 817 -29.46 -0.92 8.74
CA HIS A 817 -30.39 -0.32 7.77
C HIS A 817 -31.59 -1.23 7.52
N LYS A 818 -31.36 -2.51 7.26
CA LYS A 818 -32.45 -3.47 6.98
C LYS A 818 -33.40 -3.64 8.17
N ILE A 819 -32.87 -3.57 9.38
CA ILE A 819 -33.68 -3.63 10.61
C ILE A 819 -34.47 -2.33 10.80
N LEU A 820 -33.87 -1.16 10.55
CA LEU A 820 -34.49 0.14 10.85
C LEU A 820 -35.47 0.65 9.79
N ILE A 821 -35.24 0.36 8.51
CA ILE A 821 -36.11 0.83 7.40
C ILE A 821 -37.59 0.50 7.60
N PRO A 822 -37.99 -0.72 8.01
CA PRO A 822 -39.40 -1.06 8.28
C PRO A 822 -40.06 -0.20 9.36
N PHE A 823 -39.30 0.41 10.27
CA PHE A 823 -39.83 1.28 11.32
C PHE A 823 -40.10 2.72 10.86
N THR A 824 -39.76 3.07 9.60
CA THR A 824 -39.96 4.43 9.06
C THR A 824 -41.40 4.92 9.19
N PRO A 825 -42.44 4.15 8.79
CA PRO A 825 -43.82 4.59 8.92
C PRO A 825 -44.22 4.86 10.38
N HIS A 826 -43.75 4.01 11.31
CA HIS A 826 -44.02 4.19 12.74
C HIS A 826 -43.34 5.44 13.32
N LEU A 827 -42.10 5.72 12.91
CA LEU A 827 -41.43 6.95 13.32
C LEU A 827 -42.13 8.20 12.75
N ILE A 828 -42.65 8.12 11.52
CA ILE A 828 -43.44 9.20 10.91
C ILE A 828 -44.71 9.44 11.74
N THR A 829 -45.47 8.41 12.10
CA THR A 829 -46.71 8.59 12.88
C THR A 829 -46.46 9.20 14.25
N LEU A 830 -45.33 8.88 14.90
CA LEU A 830 -44.90 9.49 16.15
C LEU A 830 -44.48 10.97 15.99
N LEU A 831 -43.88 11.33 14.86
CA LEU A 831 -43.37 12.68 14.60
C LEU A 831 -44.42 13.64 14.03
N VAL A 832 -45.42 13.15 13.28
CA VAL A 832 -46.47 13.98 12.67
C VAL A 832 -47.12 14.94 13.67
N PRO A 833 -47.50 14.52 14.90
CA PRO A 833 -48.06 15.43 15.90
C PRO A 833 -47.11 16.52 16.41
N LEU A 834 -45.79 16.29 16.32
CA LEU A 834 -44.76 17.17 16.89
C LEU A 834 -44.23 18.20 15.88
N VAL A 835 -44.06 17.80 14.62
CA VAL A 835 -43.37 18.60 13.58
C VAL A 835 -44.18 18.78 12.29
N GLY A 836 -45.36 18.17 12.20
CA GLY A 836 -46.27 18.28 11.05
C GLY A 836 -45.98 17.29 9.92
N GLY A 837 -46.97 17.11 9.03
CA GLY A 837 -46.99 16.08 7.98
C GLY A 837 -45.91 16.20 6.90
N ILE A 838 -45.30 17.38 6.73
CA ILE A 838 -44.24 17.61 5.74
C ILE A 838 -42.85 17.33 6.33
N ALA A 839 -42.58 17.79 7.56
CA ALA A 839 -41.27 17.62 8.19
C ALA A 839 -41.08 16.21 8.78
N ALA A 840 -42.16 15.55 9.22
CA ALA A 840 -42.08 14.23 9.83
C ALA A 840 -41.50 13.14 8.91
N PRO A 841 -41.92 12.99 7.62
CA PRO A 841 -41.29 12.06 6.69
C PRO A 841 -39.80 12.34 6.47
N THR A 842 -39.41 13.59 6.29
CA THR A 842 -38.01 13.97 6.08
C THR A 842 -37.16 13.67 7.30
N LEU A 843 -37.63 14.01 8.51
CA LEU A 843 -36.91 13.75 9.76
C LEU A 843 -36.83 12.26 10.07
N ALA A 844 -37.92 11.51 9.89
CA ALA A 844 -37.93 10.06 10.10
C ALA A 844 -36.96 9.35 9.14
N THR A 845 -37.02 9.70 7.85
CA THR A 845 -36.15 9.12 6.82
C THR A 845 -34.69 9.46 7.08
N THR A 846 -34.38 10.72 7.39
CA THR A 846 -33.01 11.16 7.70
C THR A 846 -32.46 10.47 8.94
N THR A 847 -33.29 10.31 9.99
CA THR A 847 -32.90 9.62 11.22
C THR A 847 -32.59 8.15 10.94
N ILE A 848 -33.46 7.45 10.23
CA ILE A 848 -33.28 6.03 9.89
C ILE A 848 -32.11 5.80 8.94
N LEU A 849 -31.82 6.75 8.06
CA LEU A 849 -30.66 6.69 7.18
C LEU A 849 -29.35 6.95 7.93
N LEU A 850 -29.32 7.87 8.89
CA LEU A 850 -28.09 8.24 9.62
C LEU A 850 -27.78 7.33 10.84
N LEU A 851 -28.80 6.84 11.54
CA LEU A 851 -28.66 6.05 12.77
C LEU A 851 -27.82 4.75 12.62
N PRO A 852 -27.92 3.98 11.51
CA PRO A 852 -27.05 2.84 11.26
C PRO A 852 -25.54 3.12 11.41
N GLY A 853 -25.12 4.36 11.11
CA GLY A 853 -23.73 4.78 11.28
C GLY A 853 -23.23 4.62 12.72
N VAL A 854 -24.10 4.91 13.70
CA VAL A 854 -23.79 4.77 15.14
C VAL A 854 -23.42 3.33 15.49
N PHE A 855 -24.16 2.34 14.98
CA PHE A 855 -23.87 0.93 15.25
C PHE A 855 -22.55 0.48 14.60
N GLY A 856 -22.29 0.92 13.37
CA GLY A 856 -21.01 0.72 12.71
C GLY A 856 -19.87 1.28 13.54
N PHE A 857 -19.96 2.54 13.97
CA PHE A 857 -18.99 3.17 14.86
C PHE A 857 -18.80 2.37 16.15
N LEU A 858 -19.89 2.02 16.85
CA LEU A 858 -19.83 1.33 18.13
C LEU A 858 -19.12 -0.03 18.04
N VAL A 859 -19.36 -0.84 17.01
CA VAL A 859 -18.70 -2.15 16.89
C VAL A 859 -17.18 -2.00 16.80
N TRP A 860 -16.69 -1.03 16.03
CA TRP A 860 -15.25 -0.79 15.88
C TRP A 860 -14.65 -0.12 17.13
N GLU A 861 -15.36 0.82 17.74
CA GLU A 861 -14.98 1.49 18.98
C GLU A 861 -14.86 0.47 20.14
N LEU A 862 -15.87 -0.39 20.30
CA LEU A 862 -15.91 -1.43 21.33
C LEU A 862 -14.83 -2.50 21.10
N LYS A 863 -14.52 -2.85 19.84
CA LYS A 863 -13.39 -3.73 19.52
C LYS A 863 -12.05 -3.13 19.96
N GLY A 864 -11.87 -1.82 19.76
CA GLY A 864 -10.68 -1.11 20.24
C GLY A 864 -10.61 -1.10 21.77
N ASN A 865 -11.73 -0.82 22.43
CA ASN A 865 -11.84 -0.74 23.88
C ASN A 865 -11.68 -2.11 24.56
N TRP A 866 -12.12 -3.19 23.92
CA TRP A 866 -11.92 -4.57 24.38
C TRP A 866 -10.44 -4.87 24.61
N ARG A 867 -9.59 -4.50 23.64
CA ARG A 867 -8.14 -4.73 23.66
C ARG A 867 -7.37 -3.82 24.62
N LEU A 868 -8.02 -2.89 25.31
CA LEU A 868 -7.36 -2.01 26.29
C LEU A 868 -7.02 -2.75 27.59
N TYR A 869 -7.83 -3.72 27.99
CA TYR A 869 -7.74 -4.34 29.31
C TYR A 869 -6.78 -5.53 29.32
N GLU A 870 -6.04 -5.69 30.40
CA GLU A 870 -5.01 -6.72 30.59
C GLU A 870 -5.59 -8.12 30.44
N ALA A 871 -6.72 -8.38 31.08
CA ALA A 871 -7.38 -9.69 31.00
C ALA A 871 -7.95 -10.04 29.61
N ASN A 872 -7.92 -9.09 28.67
CA ASN A 872 -8.27 -9.31 27.26
C ASN A 872 -7.04 -9.33 26.33
N ARG A 873 -5.82 -9.31 26.90
CA ARG A 873 -4.55 -9.44 26.17
C ARG A 873 -4.52 -10.80 25.44
N SER A 874 -3.81 -10.84 24.32
CA SER A 874 -3.52 -12.10 23.64
C SER A 874 -2.64 -12.97 24.54
N GLU A 875 -2.97 -14.26 24.66
CA GLU A 875 -2.19 -15.23 25.43
C GLU A 875 -0.76 -15.39 24.87
N SER A 876 -0.62 -15.31 23.54
CA SER A 876 0.67 -15.37 22.85
C SER A 876 1.05 -14.06 22.18
N LEU A 877 2.37 -13.88 21.97
CA LEU A 877 2.92 -12.74 21.24
C LEU A 877 2.34 -12.68 19.82
N ALA A 878 1.59 -11.61 19.54
CA ALA A 878 0.93 -11.41 18.25
C ALA A 878 1.73 -10.45 17.34
N PRO A 879 1.56 -10.56 16.01
CA PRO A 879 2.14 -9.61 15.07
C PRO A 879 1.74 -8.16 15.41
N ALA A 880 2.74 -7.29 15.47
CA ALA A 880 2.57 -5.89 15.82
C ALA A 880 2.51 -5.02 14.55
N PRO A 881 1.66 -3.97 14.55
CA PRO A 881 1.66 -2.98 13.49
C PRO A 881 2.97 -2.18 13.51
N MET A 882 3.50 -1.84 12.33
CA MET A 882 4.70 -1.03 12.13
C MET A 882 4.53 0.08 11.07
N GLY A 883 3.69 -0.14 10.05
CA GLY A 883 3.47 0.84 8.99
C GLY A 883 2.63 2.04 9.44
N ARG A 884 2.65 3.13 8.66
CA ARG A 884 1.91 4.38 8.91
C ARG A 884 0.40 4.16 9.06
N TYR A 885 -0.13 3.12 8.42
CA TYR A 885 -1.54 2.73 8.48
C TYR A 885 -1.80 1.53 9.41
N GLY A 886 -0.83 1.14 10.24
CA GLY A 886 -0.91 -0.02 11.11
C GLY A 886 -0.64 -1.36 10.41
N GLU A 887 0.16 -1.36 9.36
CA GLU A 887 0.51 -2.55 8.56
C GLU A 887 1.53 -3.44 9.30
N THR A 888 1.43 -4.76 9.17
CA THR A 888 2.44 -5.73 9.65
C THR A 888 3.54 -5.96 8.62
N MET A 889 4.65 -6.63 8.98
CA MET A 889 5.74 -6.96 8.04
C MET A 889 5.22 -7.74 6.81
N THR A 890 4.37 -8.74 7.05
CA THR A 890 3.71 -9.51 5.99
C THR A 890 2.86 -8.61 5.09
N ALA A 891 2.14 -7.64 5.68
CA ALA A 891 1.29 -6.72 4.92
C ALA A 891 2.10 -5.73 4.07
N LEU A 892 3.35 -5.41 4.44
CA LEU A 892 4.23 -4.58 3.61
C LEU A 892 4.70 -5.33 2.35
N LEU A 893 5.02 -6.63 2.47
CA LEU A 893 5.64 -7.44 1.42
C LEU A 893 4.64 -8.21 0.54
N ARG A 894 3.55 -8.71 1.11
CA ARG A 894 2.63 -9.62 0.40
C ARG A 894 1.48 -8.85 -0.26
N PRO A 895 1.25 -8.98 -1.58
CA PRO A 895 0.17 -8.28 -2.28
C PRO A 895 -1.18 -8.83 -1.83
N GLY A 896 -2.12 -7.92 -1.63
CA GLY A 896 -3.51 -8.25 -1.31
C GLY A 896 -4.41 -7.03 -1.40
N ILE A 897 -5.70 -7.24 -1.15
CA ILE A 897 -6.73 -6.18 -1.16
C ILE A 897 -6.41 -5.08 -0.13
N HIS A 898 -5.66 -5.40 0.93
CA HIS A 898 -5.25 -4.44 1.97
C HIS A 898 -3.75 -4.49 2.27
N SER A 899 -2.95 -5.11 1.40
CA SER A 899 -1.52 -5.37 1.63
C SER A 899 -0.68 -5.23 0.35
N GLY A 900 0.64 -5.30 0.49
CA GLY A 900 1.63 -5.21 -0.59
C GLY A 900 2.08 -3.78 -0.86
N THR A 901 2.33 -3.00 0.18
CA THR A 901 2.71 -1.60 0.05
C THR A 901 4.02 -1.42 -0.72
N LEU A 902 5.06 -2.20 -0.41
CA LEU A 902 6.31 -2.18 -1.18
C LEU A 902 6.10 -2.61 -2.64
N PRO A 903 5.49 -3.76 -2.95
CA PRO A 903 5.18 -4.15 -4.34
C PRO A 903 4.41 -3.11 -5.15
N LYS A 904 3.45 -2.43 -4.51
CA LYS A 904 2.64 -1.38 -5.15
C LYS A 904 3.48 -0.12 -5.39
N LEU A 905 4.32 0.28 -4.45
CA LEU A 905 5.20 1.45 -4.58
C LEU A 905 6.28 1.22 -5.66
N PHE A 906 6.93 0.06 -5.68
CA PHE A 906 7.91 -0.29 -6.71
C PHE A 906 7.27 -0.37 -8.11
N SER A 907 6.07 -0.95 -8.23
CA SER A 907 5.36 -0.94 -9.53
C SER A 907 4.96 0.46 -9.97
N LYS A 908 4.53 1.34 -9.06
CA LYS A 908 4.29 2.76 -9.37
C LYS A 908 5.58 3.48 -9.76
N LEU A 909 6.72 3.15 -9.14
CA LEU A 909 8.03 3.68 -9.48
C LEU A 909 8.43 3.26 -10.90
N ARG A 910 8.38 1.96 -11.23
CA ARG A 910 8.68 1.46 -12.58
C ARG A 910 7.78 2.06 -13.65
N ARG A 911 6.46 2.17 -13.39
CA ARG A 911 5.54 2.87 -14.30
C ARG A 911 5.87 4.36 -14.46
N ALA A 912 6.35 5.02 -13.41
CA ALA A 912 6.80 6.42 -13.51
C ALA A 912 8.09 6.58 -14.30
N LEU A 913 8.97 5.57 -14.28
CA LEU A 913 10.19 5.50 -15.08
C LEU A 913 9.90 5.21 -16.57
N ASN A 914 8.87 4.40 -16.87
CA ASN A 914 8.53 3.96 -18.24
C ASN A 914 7.66 4.93 -19.06
N ASN A 915 6.98 5.92 -18.45
CA ASN A 915 6.10 6.82 -19.20
C ASN A 915 6.87 7.74 -20.16
N ALA A 916 6.19 8.55 -20.98
CA ALA A 916 6.79 9.25 -22.13
C ALA A 916 6.91 10.81 -22.06
N ARG A 917 7.03 11.47 -20.90
CA ARG A 917 7.36 12.90 -20.72
C ARG A 917 8.36 13.18 -19.57
N HIS A 918 9.65 13.38 -19.89
CA HIS A 918 10.79 13.51 -18.96
C HIS A 918 10.56 14.43 -17.73
N ASP A 919 10.00 15.64 -17.89
CA ASP A 919 9.78 16.59 -16.77
C ASP A 919 8.74 16.16 -15.71
N GLU A 920 7.83 15.26 -16.10
CA GLU A 920 6.85 14.66 -15.17
C GLU A 920 7.36 13.35 -14.59
N HIS A 921 8.30 12.67 -15.26
CA HIS A 921 8.92 11.42 -14.81
C HIS A 921 9.67 11.59 -13.51
N ASP A 922 10.63 12.53 -13.48
CA ASP A 922 11.51 12.65 -12.33
C ASP A 922 10.74 13.00 -11.06
N ARG A 923 9.69 13.81 -11.19
CA ARG A 923 8.83 14.19 -10.06
C ARG A 923 7.98 13.01 -9.58
N ALA A 924 7.41 12.25 -10.51
CA ALA A 924 6.60 11.08 -10.17
C ALA A 924 7.46 9.96 -9.55
N ALA A 925 8.65 9.70 -10.10
CA ALA A 925 9.62 8.74 -9.59
C ALA A 925 10.14 9.15 -8.20
N ARG A 926 10.59 10.40 -8.02
CA ARG A 926 11.02 10.93 -6.72
C ARG A 926 9.94 10.86 -5.66
N LYS A 927 8.67 11.10 -6.03
CA LYS A 927 7.53 10.92 -5.12
C LYS A 927 7.39 9.47 -4.65
N GLN A 928 7.59 8.48 -5.53
CA GLN A 928 7.53 7.07 -5.11
C GLN A 928 8.75 6.67 -4.28
N LEU A 929 9.95 7.15 -4.62
CA LEU A 929 11.16 6.93 -3.81
C LEU A 929 10.99 7.47 -2.38
N ALA A 930 10.51 8.71 -2.22
CA ALA A 930 10.23 9.27 -0.91
C ALA A 930 9.14 8.48 -0.13
N ALA A 931 8.21 7.83 -0.83
CA ALA A 931 7.23 6.94 -0.19
C ALA A 931 7.85 5.61 0.25
N ILE A 932 8.78 5.05 -0.52
CA ILE A 932 9.56 3.85 -0.16
C ILE A 932 10.44 4.16 1.06
N ASP A 933 11.11 5.32 1.08
CA ASP A 933 11.88 5.79 2.25
C ASP A 933 11.01 5.95 3.50
N GLY A 934 9.75 6.36 3.34
CA GLY A 934 8.77 6.39 4.43
C GLY A 934 8.48 5.00 5.02
N VAL A 935 8.45 3.96 4.18
CA VAL A 935 8.33 2.56 4.65
C VAL A 935 9.63 2.11 5.32
N ARG A 936 10.80 2.41 4.73
CA ARG A 936 12.13 2.15 5.30
C ARG A 936 12.23 2.69 6.74
N LEU A 937 11.87 3.96 6.94
CA LEU A 937 11.87 4.60 8.25
C LEU A 937 10.87 3.97 9.24
N SER A 938 9.73 3.48 8.76
CA SER A 938 8.73 2.80 9.60
C SER A 938 9.27 1.46 10.13
N VAL A 939 9.97 0.70 9.28
CA VAL A 939 10.66 -0.54 9.66
C VAL A 939 11.80 -0.24 10.63
N GLU A 940 12.63 0.76 10.34
CA GLU A 940 13.74 1.20 11.19
C GLU A 940 13.25 1.54 12.61
N ARG A 941 12.16 2.31 12.73
CA ARG A 941 11.52 2.63 14.02
C ARG A 941 11.00 1.39 14.72
N PHE A 942 10.39 0.46 13.98
CA PHE A 942 9.90 -0.79 14.54
C PHE A 942 11.03 -1.62 15.15
N VAL A 943 12.12 -1.82 14.42
CA VAL A 943 13.30 -2.57 14.89
C VAL A 943 13.94 -1.89 16.09
N ASN A 944 14.17 -0.57 16.02
CA ASN A 944 14.74 0.20 17.12
C ASN A 944 13.89 0.06 18.40
N ARG A 945 12.56 0.16 18.29
CA ARG A 945 11.64 0.15 19.44
C ARG A 945 11.29 -1.23 19.98
N THR A 946 11.64 -2.29 19.25
CA THR A 946 11.35 -3.67 19.66
C THR A 946 12.64 -4.44 19.90
N LEU A 947 13.36 -4.80 18.84
CA LEU A 947 14.60 -5.57 18.93
C LEU A 947 15.69 -4.82 19.69
N CYS A 948 16.04 -3.59 19.28
CA CYS A 948 17.17 -2.86 19.91
C CYS A 948 16.90 -2.51 21.37
N GLN A 949 15.65 -2.12 21.70
CA GLN A 949 15.26 -1.90 23.11
C GLN A 949 15.31 -3.19 23.93
N THR A 950 14.92 -4.34 23.37
CA THR A 950 15.03 -5.62 24.09
C THR A 950 16.48 -6.03 24.28
N LEU A 951 17.32 -5.88 23.24
CA LEU A 951 18.76 -6.12 23.32
C LEU A 951 19.47 -5.18 24.31
N SER A 952 18.94 -3.98 24.57
CA SER A 952 19.50 -3.05 25.57
C SER A 952 19.48 -3.60 27.01
N LEU A 953 18.75 -4.69 27.26
CA LEU A 953 18.76 -5.42 28.52
C LEU A 953 19.94 -6.38 28.66
N CYS A 954 20.68 -6.65 27.57
CA CYS A 954 21.85 -7.53 27.58
C CYS A 954 23.11 -6.76 28.01
N GLU A 955 23.98 -7.42 28.77
CA GLU A 955 25.16 -6.76 29.36
C GLU A 955 26.13 -6.20 28.33
N PHE A 956 26.32 -6.90 27.21
CA PHE A 956 27.20 -6.46 26.13
C PHE A 956 26.78 -5.14 25.48
N THR A 957 25.56 -4.65 25.71
CA THR A 957 25.07 -3.37 25.17
C THR A 957 25.25 -2.19 26.14
N ARG A 958 25.79 -2.42 27.34
CA ARG A 958 26.05 -1.34 28.32
C ARG A 958 27.07 -0.35 27.75
N GLY A 959 26.73 0.93 27.74
CA GLY A 959 27.58 2.01 27.19
C GLY A 959 27.37 2.27 25.71
N ASN A 960 27.19 1.23 24.88
CA ASN A 960 26.95 1.34 23.44
C ASN A 960 25.61 0.68 23.04
N PRO A 961 24.51 1.44 22.96
CA PRO A 961 23.20 0.88 22.63
C PRO A 961 23.17 0.38 21.18
N MET A 962 22.49 -0.74 20.93
CA MET A 962 22.23 -1.24 19.58
C MET A 962 21.46 -0.22 18.75
N ARG A 963 21.83 -0.06 17.48
CA ARG A 963 21.19 0.81 16.51
C ARG A 963 21.01 0.09 15.19
N VAL A 964 19.99 0.49 14.46
CA VAL A 964 19.84 0.09 13.07
C VAL A 964 20.80 0.93 12.23
N GLU A 965 21.74 0.28 11.55
CA GLU A 965 22.70 0.92 10.64
C GLU A 965 22.04 1.16 9.28
N GLN A 966 21.41 0.12 8.73
CA GLN A 966 20.77 0.17 7.43
C GLN A 966 19.48 -0.64 7.39
N VAL A 967 18.51 -0.14 6.62
CA VAL A 967 17.33 -0.91 6.19
C VAL A 967 17.25 -0.83 4.68
N ALA A 968 17.39 -1.96 3.99
CA ALA A 968 17.21 -2.04 2.56
C ALA A 968 15.85 -2.68 2.24
N THR A 969 15.07 -2.04 1.37
CA THR A 969 13.74 -2.51 0.97
C THR A 969 13.72 -2.89 -0.50
N ALA A 970 13.14 -4.04 -0.80
CA ALA A 970 12.93 -4.55 -2.15
C ALA A 970 11.43 -4.87 -2.37
N THR A 971 11.08 -5.49 -3.50
CA THR A 971 9.67 -5.78 -3.83
C THR A 971 9.08 -6.85 -2.90
N ASN A 972 9.87 -7.86 -2.54
CA ASN A 972 9.45 -8.99 -1.69
C ASN A 972 10.42 -9.25 -0.51
N ARG A 973 11.39 -8.37 -0.27
CA ARG A 973 12.42 -8.53 0.76
C ARG A 973 12.66 -7.24 1.54
N ILE A 974 12.93 -7.37 2.83
CA ILE A 974 13.47 -6.32 3.70
C ILE A 974 14.72 -6.87 4.39
N GLU A 975 15.81 -6.13 4.32
CA GLU A 975 17.07 -6.44 4.99
C GLU A 975 17.36 -5.37 6.04
N ILE A 976 17.84 -5.79 7.20
CA ILE A 976 17.99 -4.96 8.39
C ILE A 976 19.35 -5.27 8.99
N GLU A 977 20.20 -4.26 9.07
CA GLU A 977 21.53 -4.33 9.67
C GLU A 977 21.51 -3.64 11.03
N VAL A 978 21.95 -4.34 12.06
CA VAL A 978 21.94 -3.86 13.45
C VAL A 978 23.34 -3.99 14.03
N ASP A 979 23.85 -2.88 14.57
CA ASP A 979 25.19 -2.81 15.15
C ASP A 979 25.23 -1.81 16.32
N ASN A 980 26.28 -1.89 17.11
CA ASN A 980 26.63 -0.90 18.12
C ASN A 980 28.06 -0.35 17.98
N GLY A 981 28.78 -0.74 16.90
CA GLY A 981 30.08 -0.19 16.52
C GLY A 981 31.24 -0.59 17.43
N GLN A 982 31.01 -1.45 18.44
CA GLN A 982 32.05 -1.87 19.39
C GLN A 982 32.76 -3.16 18.95
N PHE A 983 32.15 -3.91 18.02
CA PHE A 983 32.61 -5.22 17.57
C PHE A 983 33.31 -5.12 16.20
N SER A 984 34.28 -6.01 15.96
CA SER A 984 35.08 -5.97 14.72
C SER A 984 34.44 -6.71 13.55
N ALA A 985 33.58 -7.69 13.83
CA ALA A 985 32.91 -8.55 12.86
C ALA A 985 31.77 -7.87 12.08
N GLY A 986 31.50 -6.58 12.33
CA GLY A 986 30.50 -5.79 11.64
C GLY A 986 29.04 -6.11 12.05
N PRO A 987 28.04 -5.58 11.31
CA PRO A 987 26.64 -5.63 11.69
C PRO A 987 26.04 -7.05 11.60
N LEU A 988 25.09 -7.32 12.49
CA LEU A 988 24.16 -8.45 12.36
C LEU A 988 23.15 -8.13 11.26
N SER A 989 23.09 -8.95 10.21
CA SER A 989 22.17 -8.76 9.07
C SER A 989 21.01 -9.75 9.14
N LEU A 990 19.80 -9.23 9.31
CA LEU A 990 18.54 -9.97 9.31
C LEU A 990 17.80 -9.74 7.99
N THR A 991 17.20 -10.79 7.44
CA THR A 991 16.45 -10.72 6.18
C THR A 991 15.04 -11.28 6.35
N PHE A 992 14.04 -10.56 5.86
CA PHE A 992 12.63 -10.93 5.83
C PHE A 992 12.13 -11.03 4.38
N GLU A 993 11.68 -12.20 3.97
CA GLU A 993 11.32 -12.51 2.57
C GLU A 993 9.89 -13.05 2.46
N ASP A 994 9.09 -12.51 1.55
CA ASP A 994 7.86 -13.16 1.11
C ASP A 994 8.20 -14.19 0.02
N ASN A 995 8.38 -15.44 0.44
CA ASN A 995 8.72 -16.56 -0.43
C ASN A 995 7.51 -17.48 -0.63
N SER A 996 6.88 -17.41 -1.80
CA SER A 996 5.75 -18.26 -2.20
C SER A 996 4.59 -18.27 -1.18
N GLY A 997 4.28 -17.12 -0.58
CA GLY A 997 3.18 -16.99 0.39
C GLY A 997 3.55 -17.35 1.83
N TRP A 998 4.84 -17.46 2.14
CA TRP A 998 5.40 -17.57 3.49
C TRP A 998 6.29 -16.37 3.79
N LEU A 999 6.16 -15.78 4.98
CA LEU A 999 7.15 -14.81 5.48
C LEU A 999 8.29 -15.58 6.14
N VAL A 1000 9.46 -15.57 5.51
CA VAL A 1000 10.65 -16.28 5.96
C VAL A 1000 11.63 -15.28 6.56
N ALA A 1001 12.13 -15.58 7.76
CA ALA A 1001 13.25 -14.85 8.36
C ALA A 1001 14.56 -15.64 8.26
N THR A 1002 15.68 -14.93 8.13
CA THR A 1002 17.02 -15.52 8.05
C THR A 1002 18.05 -14.55 8.64
N VAL A 1003 18.98 -15.07 9.43
CA VAL A 1003 20.23 -14.40 9.82
C VAL A 1003 21.22 -14.60 8.68
N ARG A 1004 21.35 -13.59 7.83
CA ARG A 1004 22.20 -13.67 6.64
C ARG A 1004 23.68 -13.59 6.99
N ASN A 1005 24.03 -12.62 7.84
CA ASN A 1005 25.38 -12.46 8.37
C ASN A 1005 25.27 -12.35 9.90
N PRO A 1006 25.88 -13.28 10.67
CA PRO A 1006 25.87 -13.20 12.11
C PRO A 1006 26.61 -11.96 12.64
N GLY A 1007 27.61 -11.43 11.91
CA GLY A 1007 28.37 -10.25 12.31
C GLY A 1007 28.92 -10.38 13.75
N TRP A 1008 28.71 -9.33 14.55
CA TRP A 1008 29.09 -9.29 15.96
C TRP A 1008 28.54 -10.43 16.83
N LEU A 1009 27.50 -11.15 16.41
CA LEU A 1009 26.97 -12.30 17.15
C LEU A 1009 28.01 -13.42 17.35
N ALA A 1010 29.06 -13.45 16.52
CA ALA A 1010 30.18 -14.38 16.66
C ALA A 1010 31.16 -14.00 17.79
N GLU A 1011 31.17 -12.74 18.22
CA GLU A 1011 32.07 -12.22 19.27
C GLU A 1011 31.44 -12.24 20.68
N VAL A 1012 30.14 -12.55 20.76
CA VAL A 1012 29.37 -12.53 22.00
C VAL A 1012 29.45 -13.88 22.71
N ASP A 1013 29.50 -13.87 24.04
CA ASP A 1013 29.56 -15.08 24.87
C ASP A 1013 28.30 -15.97 24.71
N PRO A 1014 28.37 -17.28 25.00
CA PRO A 1014 27.26 -18.19 24.80
C PRO A 1014 25.96 -17.81 25.53
N ASP A 1015 26.04 -17.29 26.76
CA ASP A 1015 24.87 -16.92 27.56
C ASP A 1015 24.18 -15.67 26.97
N SER A 1016 24.98 -14.67 26.57
CA SER A 1016 24.49 -13.50 25.85
C SER A 1016 23.90 -13.88 24.48
N ARG A 1017 24.47 -14.88 23.79
CA ARG A 1017 23.94 -15.40 22.52
C ARG A 1017 22.57 -16.05 22.71
N GLU A 1018 22.35 -16.77 23.80
CA GLU A 1018 21.02 -17.31 24.13
C GLU A 1018 20.01 -16.19 24.40
N ARG A 1019 20.41 -15.13 25.12
CA ARG A 1019 19.56 -13.94 25.29
C ARG A 1019 19.23 -13.26 23.96
N VAL A 1020 20.18 -13.20 23.02
CA VAL A 1020 19.92 -12.71 21.66
C VAL A 1020 18.95 -13.62 20.92
N ASN A 1021 19.04 -14.95 21.07
CA ASN A 1021 18.08 -15.89 20.49
C ASN A 1021 16.66 -15.59 20.97
N THR A 1022 16.49 -15.44 22.28
CA THR A 1022 15.21 -15.11 22.91
C THR A 1022 14.67 -13.76 22.39
N ALA A 1023 15.52 -12.73 22.31
CA ALA A 1023 15.14 -11.43 21.75
C ALA A 1023 14.68 -11.52 20.29
N LEU A 1024 15.39 -12.28 19.45
CA LEU A 1024 15.05 -12.48 18.05
C LEU A 1024 13.79 -13.33 17.87
N ALA A 1025 13.58 -14.37 18.68
CA ALA A 1025 12.37 -15.19 18.63
C ALA A 1025 11.13 -14.34 18.95
N GLY A 1026 11.19 -13.52 20.01
CA GLY A 1026 10.15 -12.55 20.33
C GLY A 1026 9.93 -11.54 19.20
N PHE A 1027 11.00 -10.99 18.64
CA PHE A 1027 10.95 -10.05 17.51
C PHE A 1027 10.30 -10.67 16.26
N TYR A 1028 10.65 -11.91 15.91
CA TYR A 1028 10.06 -12.64 14.78
C TYR A 1028 8.56 -12.91 14.97
N LYS A 1029 8.11 -13.19 16.20
CA LYS A 1029 6.67 -13.23 16.51
C LYS A 1029 5.98 -11.90 16.30
N ARG A 1030 6.60 -10.79 16.72
CA ARG A 1030 6.07 -9.43 16.49
C ARG A 1030 6.09 -9.03 15.01
N ALA A 1031 7.07 -9.49 14.23
CA ALA A 1031 7.09 -9.28 12.79
C ALA A 1031 6.04 -10.15 12.06
N GLY A 1032 5.62 -11.26 12.67
CA GLY A 1032 4.67 -12.22 12.08
C GLY A 1032 5.33 -13.21 11.14
N VAL A 1033 6.56 -13.62 11.44
CA VAL A 1033 7.33 -14.61 10.68
C VAL A 1033 6.62 -15.96 10.70
N ASP A 1034 6.49 -16.56 9.52
CA ASP A 1034 5.90 -17.89 9.37
C ASP A 1034 6.95 -19.00 9.54
N LEU A 1035 8.11 -18.82 8.91
CA LEU A 1035 9.20 -19.81 8.83
C LEU A 1035 10.55 -19.14 9.15
N VAL A 1036 11.44 -19.89 9.78
CA VAL A 1036 12.84 -19.47 10.04
C VAL A 1036 13.75 -20.44 9.30
N ARG A 1037 14.68 -19.93 8.50
CA ARG A 1037 15.51 -20.76 7.60
C ARG A 1037 16.47 -21.65 8.38
N GLU A 1038 16.97 -21.16 9.50
CA GLU A 1038 17.89 -21.83 10.42
C GLU A 1038 17.26 -23.11 10.98
N ASN A 1039 15.96 -23.14 11.24
CA ASN A 1039 15.25 -24.35 11.70
C ASN A 1039 15.29 -25.48 10.66
N PHE A 1040 15.27 -25.13 9.37
CA PHE A 1040 15.45 -26.12 8.30
C PHE A 1040 16.89 -26.60 8.24
N GLN A 1041 17.87 -25.71 8.41
CA GLN A 1041 19.29 -26.08 8.42
C GLN A 1041 19.63 -26.98 9.61
N GLU A 1042 19.10 -26.68 10.79
CA GLU A 1042 19.28 -27.50 12.00
C GLU A 1042 18.68 -28.90 11.81
N ARG A 1043 17.46 -28.98 11.24
CA ARG A 1043 16.78 -30.27 11.06
C ARG A 1043 17.31 -31.08 9.89
N PHE A 1044 17.94 -30.42 8.92
CA PHE A 1044 18.57 -31.01 7.75
C PHE A 1044 20.05 -30.58 7.67
N PRO A 1045 20.94 -31.06 8.58
CA PRO A 1045 22.27 -30.49 8.86
C PRO A 1045 23.33 -30.77 7.78
N ARG A 1046 22.94 -31.11 6.54
CA ARG A 1046 23.89 -31.36 5.46
C ARG A 1046 24.08 -30.05 4.68
N PRO A 1047 25.30 -29.49 4.59
CA PRO A 1047 25.56 -28.22 3.90
C PRO A 1047 25.24 -28.25 2.40
N GLU A 1048 25.21 -29.45 1.80
CA GLU A 1048 24.77 -29.68 0.43
C GLU A 1048 23.24 -29.52 0.23
N LEU A 1049 22.45 -29.49 1.31
CA LEU A 1049 20.99 -29.41 1.22
C LEU A 1049 20.53 -27.97 1.05
N GLN A 1050 19.83 -27.72 -0.05
CA GLN A 1050 19.15 -26.46 -0.31
C GLN A 1050 17.66 -26.59 0.00
N THR A 1051 17.05 -25.48 0.45
CA THR A 1051 15.61 -25.40 0.74
C THR A 1051 14.94 -24.39 -0.18
N ARG A 1052 13.94 -24.84 -0.93
CA ARG A 1052 13.09 -24.02 -1.79
C ARG A 1052 11.65 -24.06 -1.28
N PHE A 1053 11.16 -22.92 -0.81
CA PHE A 1053 9.77 -22.78 -0.34
C PHE A 1053 8.79 -22.70 -1.51
N GLN A 1054 7.64 -23.34 -1.34
CA GLN A 1054 6.54 -23.41 -2.30
C GLN A 1054 5.23 -23.07 -1.58
N GLU A 1055 4.16 -22.81 -2.34
CA GLU A 1055 2.87 -22.41 -1.76
C GLU A 1055 2.34 -23.43 -0.74
N ASP A 1056 2.46 -24.73 -1.04
CA ASP A 1056 1.94 -25.81 -0.18
C ASP A 1056 2.99 -26.46 0.75
N GLY A 1057 4.26 -26.07 0.68
CA GLY A 1057 5.32 -26.74 1.43
C GLY A 1057 6.75 -26.26 1.17
N ALA A 1058 7.73 -27.08 1.51
CA ALA A 1058 9.14 -26.83 1.25
C ALA A 1058 9.76 -28.03 0.53
N LEU A 1059 10.51 -27.78 -0.54
CA LEU A 1059 11.37 -28.77 -1.20
C LEU A 1059 12.77 -28.66 -0.59
N VAL A 1060 13.26 -29.75 -0.02
CA VAL A 1060 14.64 -29.89 0.46
C VAL A 1060 15.36 -30.85 -0.50
N PHE A 1061 16.49 -30.45 -1.07
CA PHE A 1061 17.17 -31.22 -2.12
C PHE A 1061 18.69 -31.10 -2.01
N THR A 1062 19.41 -32.13 -2.47
CA THR A 1062 20.89 -32.18 -2.42
C THR A 1062 21.53 -31.56 -3.66
N GLY A 1063 22.52 -30.69 -3.47
CA GLY A 1063 23.29 -30.06 -4.54
C GLY A 1063 22.41 -29.26 -5.51
N GLU A 1064 22.74 -29.31 -6.80
CA GLU A 1064 22.06 -28.54 -7.87
C GLU A 1064 20.89 -29.31 -8.53
N ASN A 1065 20.49 -30.49 -8.03
CA ASN A 1065 19.44 -31.30 -8.67
C ASN A 1065 18.17 -31.41 -7.79
N PRO A 1066 17.13 -30.60 -8.09
CA PRO A 1066 15.84 -30.64 -7.39
C PRO A 1066 15.13 -32.00 -7.42
N ARG A 1067 15.49 -32.90 -8.36
CA ARG A 1067 14.92 -34.26 -8.46
C ARG A 1067 15.49 -35.22 -7.42
N ARG A 1068 16.62 -34.88 -6.79
CA ARG A 1068 17.22 -35.60 -5.66
C ARG A 1068 16.82 -34.95 -4.32
N GLY A 1069 15.51 -34.79 -4.12
CA GLY A 1069 14.95 -34.08 -2.98
C GLY A 1069 13.66 -34.67 -2.43
N ALA A 1070 13.17 -34.10 -1.34
CA ALA A 1070 11.89 -34.42 -0.75
C ALA A 1070 11.05 -33.15 -0.52
N VAL A 1071 9.75 -33.25 -0.77
CA VAL A 1071 8.79 -32.18 -0.49
C VAL A 1071 8.10 -32.46 0.85
N TYR A 1072 8.17 -31.49 1.77
CA TYR A 1072 7.44 -31.48 3.03
C TYR A 1072 6.23 -30.57 2.91
N LYS A 1073 5.02 -31.12 3.06
CA LYS A 1073 3.77 -30.34 2.97
C LYS A 1073 3.51 -29.55 4.25
N LEU A 1074 3.76 -28.24 4.22
CA LEU A 1074 3.63 -27.33 5.37
C LEU A 1074 2.22 -26.74 5.51
N ARG A 1075 1.28 -26.97 4.58
CA ARG A 1075 -0.14 -26.59 4.74
C ARG A 1075 -1.04 -27.77 5.11
N THR A 1076 -0.54 -28.65 5.98
CA THR A 1076 -1.30 -29.77 6.55
C THR A 1076 -1.63 -29.54 8.03
N SER A 1077 -2.64 -30.23 8.56
CA SER A 1077 -2.91 -30.29 10.00
C SER A 1077 -2.23 -31.49 10.69
N ALA A 1078 -1.39 -32.23 9.95
CA ALA A 1078 -0.64 -33.35 10.50
C ALA A 1078 0.50 -32.83 11.39
N ARG A 1079 0.65 -33.43 12.58
CA ARG A 1079 1.77 -33.16 13.49
C ARG A 1079 3.09 -33.68 12.93
N MET A 1080 3.07 -34.87 12.34
CA MET A 1080 4.24 -35.47 11.68
C MET A 1080 4.18 -35.23 10.18
N LEU A 1081 5.29 -34.74 9.61
CA LEU A 1081 5.44 -34.49 8.19
C LEU A 1081 6.28 -35.60 7.56
N ALA A 1082 5.64 -36.42 6.74
CA ALA A 1082 6.32 -37.42 5.93
C ALA A 1082 6.87 -36.80 4.65
N PRO A 1083 8.11 -37.14 4.23
CA PRO A 1083 8.69 -36.64 2.99
C PRO A 1083 7.98 -37.23 1.77
N LEU A 1084 7.67 -36.38 0.79
CA LEU A 1084 7.25 -36.81 -0.55
C LEU A 1084 8.48 -36.83 -1.45
N LEU A 1085 9.00 -38.03 -1.70
CA LEU A 1085 10.23 -38.24 -2.47
C LEU A 1085 10.05 -37.81 -3.93
N GLN A 1086 11.03 -37.08 -4.45
CA GLN A 1086 11.16 -36.82 -5.87
C GLN A 1086 11.74 -38.05 -6.61
N PRO A 1087 11.59 -38.16 -7.94
CA PRO A 1087 11.90 -39.39 -8.68
C PRO A 1087 13.33 -39.93 -8.52
N GLU A 1088 14.31 -39.07 -8.26
CA GLU A 1088 15.74 -39.45 -8.12
C GLU A 1088 16.19 -39.43 -6.65
N ALA A 1089 15.27 -39.23 -5.70
CA ALA A 1089 15.58 -39.20 -4.28
C ALA A 1089 15.75 -40.61 -3.71
N ARG A 1090 16.80 -40.82 -2.91
CA ARG A 1090 17.04 -42.10 -2.24
C ARG A 1090 16.09 -42.25 -1.04
N PRO A 1091 15.36 -43.37 -0.93
CA PRO A 1091 14.59 -43.69 0.28
C PRO A 1091 15.52 -43.80 1.49
N GLY A 1092 15.17 -43.14 2.60
CA GLY A 1092 15.94 -43.19 3.86
C GLY A 1092 16.82 -41.96 4.16
N ASP A 1093 17.12 -41.13 3.15
CA ASP A 1093 17.89 -39.87 3.34
C ASP A 1093 17.05 -38.72 3.96
N TRP A 1094 15.73 -38.91 4.07
CA TRP A 1094 14.78 -37.86 4.39
C TRP A 1094 13.97 -38.27 5.64
N PRO A 1095 14.18 -37.61 6.79
CA PRO A 1095 13.49 -37.99 8.03
C PRO A 1095 12.02 -37.55 8.05
N VAL A 1096 11.21 -38.24 8.84
CA VAL A 1096 9.89 -37.71 9.24
C VAL A 1096 10.14 -36.64 10.31
N VAL A 1097 9.56 -35.46 10.13
CA VAL A 1097 9.83 -34.30 10.98
C VAL A 1097 8.55 -33.82 11.66
N GLU A 1098 8.65 -33.37 12.91
CA GLU A 1098 7.53 -32.68 13.56
C GLU A 1098 7.29 -31.33 12.89
N ARG A 1099 6.03 -31.01 12.62
CA ARG A 1099 5.65 -29.78 11.96
C ARG A 1099 6.13 -28.54 12.70
N GLU A 1100 5.98 -28.51 14.02
CA GLU A 1100 6.39 -27.40 14.89
C GLU A 1100 7.90 -27.13 14.79
N ALA A 1101 8.72 -28.16 14.54
CA ALA A 1101 10.15 -27.97 14.33
C ALA A 1101 10.48 -27.19 13.04
N LEU A 1102 9.60 -27.18 12.03
CA LEU A 1102 9.80 -26.48 10.76
C LEU A 1102 8.96 -25.19 10.63
N VAL A 1103 7.77 -25.16 11.22
CA VAL A 1103 6.82 -24.05 11.10
C VAL A 1103 6.85 -23.20 12.35
N PHE A 1104 7.70 -22.17 12.33
CA PHE A 1104 7.87 -21.25 13.47
C PHE A 1104 6.55 -20.63 13.92
N ALA A 1105 5.60 -20.34 13.02
CA ALA A 1105 4.27 -19.83 13.37
C ALA A 1105 3.52 -20.73 14.38
N ASP A 1106 3.75 -22.04 14.36
CA ASP A 1106 3.06 -23.02 15.21
C ASP A 1106 3.67 -23.15 16.62
N CYS A 1107 4.83 -22.52 16.89
CA CYS A 1107 5.46 -22.49 18.21
C CYS A 1107 5.07 -21.21 18.96
N PRO A 1108 3.94 -21.14 19.70
CA PRO A 1108 3.56 -19.92 20.40
C PRO A 1108 4.60 -19.57 21.47
N ILE A 1109 4.87 -18.27 21.63
CA ILE A 1109 5.56 -17.73 22.81
C ILE A 1109 4.47 -17.05 23.62
N THR A 1110 4.17 -17.58 24.81
CA THR A 1110 3.16 -16.98 25.68
C THR A 1110 3.66 -15.67 26.28
N TRP A 1111 2.74 -14.78 26.64
CA TRP A 1111 3.10 -13.54 27.32
C TRP A 1111 3.82 -13.82 28.65
N ASP A 1112 3.39 -14.83 29.39
CA ASP A 1112 3.99 -15.18 30.68
C ASP A 1112 5.41 -15.75 30.52
N GLU A 1113 5.65 -16.60 29.52
CA GLU A 1113 7.01 -17.03 29.14
C GLU A 1113 7.89 -15.82 28.80
N TRP A 1114 7.36 -14.89 28.01
CA TRP A 1114 8.07 -13.67 27.63
C TRP A 1114 8.43 -12.79 28.84
N VAL A 1115 7.52 -12.65 29.81
CA VAL A 1115 7.80 -11.92 31.06
C VAL A 1115 8.85 -12.63 31.90
N ARG A 1116 8.74 -13.95 32.09
CA ARG A 1116 9.72 -14.74 32.85
C ARG A 1116 11.12 -14.61 32.26
N ALA A 1117 11.26 -14.65 30.94
CA ALA A 1117 12.56 -14.55 30.26
C ALA A 1117 13.31 -13.23 30.48
N TRP A 1118 12.58 -12.14 30.78
CA TRP A 1118 13.16 -10.79 30.95
C TRP A 1118 13.01 -10.23 32.37
N THR A 1119 12.52 -11.03 33.31
CA THR A 1119 12.47 -10.66 34.73
C THR A 1119 13.79 -11.04 35.39
N PRO A 1120 14.49 -10.12 36.09
CA PRO A 1120 15.72 -10.47 36.81
C PRO A 1120 15.45 -11.55 37.86
N ALA A 1121 16.22 -12.63 37.85
CA ALA A 1121 16.10 -13.67 38.89
C ALA A 1121 16.47 -13.10 40.26
N ALA A 1122 15.68 -13.39 41.30
CA ALA A 1122 16.06 -13.13 42.67
C ALA A 1122 17.29 -14.00 43.03
N PRO A 1123 18.27 -13.50 43.81
CA PRO A 1123 19.53 -14.19 44.07
C PRO A 1123 19.43 -15.53 44.84
N SER A 1124 18.23 -15.98 45.19
CA SER A 1124 17.98 -17.20 45.98
C SER A 1124 17.31 -18.35 45.22
N ASP A 1125 16.89 -18.17 43.96
CA ASP A 1125 16.29 -19.25 43.18
C ASP A 1125 17.36 -19.96 42.33
N VAL A 1126 17.60 -21.21 42.70
CA VAL A 1126 18.39 -22.19 41.95
C VAL A 1126 17.92 -22.21 40.51
N SER A 1127 18.90 -22.14 39.59
CA SER A 1127 18.82 -22.21 38.13
C SER A 1127 17.42 -22.50 37.58
N PRO A 1128 16.71 -21.51 37.00
CA PRO A 1128 15.47 -21.83 36.32
C PRO A 1128 15.81 -22.83 35.20
N GLU A 1129 15.09 -23.96 35.14
CA GLU A 1129 14.93 -24.68 33.87
C GLU A 1129 14.36 -23.65 32.90
N VAL A 1130 15.23 -22.98 32.14
CA VAL A 1130 14.82 -22.07 31.08
C VAL A 1130 14.12 -22.96 30.07
N GLU A 1131 12.79 -22.91 30.03
CA GLU A 1131 12.01 -23.46 28.92
C GLU A 1131 12.67 -22.95 27.63
N GLN A 1132 13.27 -23.86 26.86
CA GLN A 1132 14.05 -23.50 25.68
C GLN A 1132 13.14 -22.76 24.70
N PHE A 1133 13.40 -21.46 24.53
CA PHE A 1133 12.77 -20.67 23.48
C PHE A 1133 13.11 -21.30 22.13
N PRO A 1134 12.21 -21.19 21.13
CA PRO A 1134 12.49 -21.72 19.80
C PRO A 1134 13.82 -21.14 19.29
N HIS A 1135 14.74 -22.01 18.91
CA HIS A 1135 15.99 -21.60 18.29
C HIS A 1135 15.68 -20.97 16.93
N VAL A 1136 16.17 -19.74 16.74
CA VAL A 1136 15.97 -18.95 15.50
C VAL A 1136 17.29 -18.51 14.88
N MET A 1137 18.40 -19.01 15.44
CA MET A 1137 19.77 -18.78 14.98
C MET A 1137 20.48 -20.12 14.88
N ALA A 1138 21.49 -20.20 14.01
CA ALA A 1138 22.33 -21.38 13.93
C ALA A 1138 23.08 -21.64 15.26
N PRO A 1139 23.24 -22.92 15.66
CA PRO A 1139 24.01 -23.30 16.84
C PRO A 1139 25.48 -22.88 16.70
N SER A 1140 26.16 -22.64 17.82
CA SER A 1140 27.57 -22.24 17.84
C SER A 1140 28.45 -23.34 17.23
N GLY A 1141 29.04 -23.07 16.06
CA GLY A 1141 29.98 -23.98 15.37
C GLY A 1141 29.53 -24.54 14.01
N ALA A 1142 28.44 -24.02 13.43
CA ALA A 1142 28.02 -24.35 12.06
C ALA A 1142 28.71 -23.48 11.00
#